data_AF-A0A388PN41-F1
#
_entry.id   AF-A0A388PN41-F1
#
_cell.length_a   1.000
_cell.length_b   1.000
_cell.length_c   1.000
_cell.angle_alpha   90.00
_cell.angle_beta   90.00
_cell.angle_gamma   90.00
#
_symmetry.space_group_name_H-M   'P 1'
#
loop_
_entity.id
_entity.type
_entity.pdbx_description
1 polymer ?
#
loop_
_entity_poly.entity_id
_entity_poly.type
_entity_poly.pdbx_seq_one_letter_code
_entity_poly.pdbx_strand_id
1 'polypeptide(L)'
;MSPRAQTWLLRGWRLAALACAALLLHRATPPRETALTRLTLAEVQAFFPQARQFKAGPQETLLAQDEYGNRVGRLLTTSPDADAILGYSGPTNVLVALDNQERIVGTRILTSEDTPDHVDKLRDNAAFERGFKDWRPTSQPAPKLEGYAGSTLTALAIEESIQKRLSGNYASLRFPTPLKLEEIKEAGFPEAVGFEPNTPRLGWNLVRGPGNTHLGFVVRTSPSGDEVNGYAGPTDTLIALATDGLTLRKVLIRETYDTTDYVDRVRADEEYHKLLTKWTAREWATLDFGKARLEGVAGATLTSYAMAEGIKRRFADDTRQSGAEARRREEGARGLALWCFLLGGLVMTFSPLHGRPGLRLTWQLLLVGGLGLWLGQLLSLALFAGWARHGLGWSQASGLVALGAVALLVPWAARRQPYCHHLCPHGAAQELLGRFRGLHLHVPTRWHKRLSILPFALLAVVFLAALAWPGMNLGRWEPFDAWALGAATLIPLTLAAGGLVAALFVPQGFCKYACPTGALLKLVRTPSESDRWSARDTGAAAILAIGAAFTAAFPAENIHLATTSEAPITEIHGAAFGTTWTVKIRGASIDRDLLNREIEAELNRLEFSLSHWRESSATSAFNRADTTAPVGVTPELLELVGFARTLSAKTRGSYDVTVAPLTAAWSYGPAGQQPTPTDAALAALLPQVGWEQLTLDLDRAMLSKAHPKLAIDLGSVLQGYADDQVATILRRHGQHDFLIEIGGELLASGRWNVGIEDPFNPRKLLAKVTLTDTCLSPSGLYRAKRQEAGKPVSHILSPKTGRPVAPTVELCCVWHPSGLRADGWATALMSVGWDEAKRLAEEEGLAVWLVSPKGEVWKSSRSAK
;
A
#
# COMPACT_ATOMS: atom_id res chain seq x y z
N MET A 1 -18.74 51.53 20.31
CA MET A 1 -19.29 50.15 20.43
C MET A 1 -19.96 49.99 21.78
N SER A 2 -21.12 49.33 21.86
CA SER A 2 -21.74 49.01 23.16
C SER A 2 -20.90 47.97 23.93
N PRO A 3 -20.95 47.94 25.27
CA PRO A 3 -20.24 46.94 26.09
C PRO A 3 -20.60 45.50 25.68
N ARG A 4 -21.85 45.25 25.28
CA ARG A 4 -22.28 43.95 24.74
C ARG A 4 -21.56 43.59 23.44
N ALA A 5 -21.41 44.54 22.52
CA ALA A 5 -20.68 44.30 21.26
C ALA A 5 -19.19 44.02 21.51
N GLN A 6 -18.56 44.69 22.47
CA GLN A 6 -17.17 44.42 22.85
C GLN A 6 -16.99 43.01 23.41
N THR A 7 -17.89 42.57 24.28
CA THR A 7 -17.87 41.22 24.84
C THR A 7 -18.08 40.15 23.76
N TRP A 8 -18.94 40.39 22.77
CA TRP A 8 -19.14 39.49 21.63
C TRP A 8 -17.92 39.43 20.69
N LEU A 9 -17.26 40.56 20.41
CA LEU A 9 -16.01 40.55 19.64
C LEU A 9 -14.91 39.79 20.37
N LEU A 10 -14.76 39.97 21.68
CA LEU A 10 -13.78 39.25 22.48
C LEU A 10 -14.06 37.73 22.50
N ARG A 11 -15.33 37.35 22.57
CA ARG A 11 -15.79 35.95 22.42
C ARG A 11 -15.47 35.37 21.05
N GLY A 12 -15.68 36.15 19.99
CA GLY A 12 -15.32 35.77 18.63
C GLY A 12 -13.81 35.58 18.46
N TRP A 13 -13.00 36.51 18.99
CA TRP A 13 -11.55 36.42 18.97
C TRP A 13 -11.02 35.15 19.66
N ARG A 14 -11.55 34.77 20.83
CA ARG A 14 -11.12 33.55 21.55
C ARG A 14 -11.39 32.27 20.76
N LEU A 15 -12.53 32.19 20.09
CA LEU A 15 -12.82 31.06 19.19
C LEU A 15 -11.93 31.08 17.95
N ALA A 16 -11.73 32.26 17.35
CA ALA A 16 -10.83 32.42 16.21
C ALA A 16 -9.38 32.06 16.56
N ALA A 17 -8.92 32.37 17.78
CA ALA A 17 -7.60 32.01 18.28
C ALA A 17 -7.43 30.48 18.37
N LEU A 18 -8.46 29.76 18.86
CA LEU A 18 -8.45 28.29 18.87
C LEU A 18 -8.46 27.71 17.44
N ALA A 19 -9.29 28.25 16.56
CA ALA A 19 -9.34 27.81 15.16
C ALA A 19 -8.01 28.06 14.45
N CYS A 20 -7.37 29.21 14.71
CA CYS A 20 -6.04 29.53 14.18
C CYS A 20 -4.97 28.58 14.72
N ALA A 21 -4.97 28.29 16.02
CA ALA A 21 -4.07 27.29 16.61
C ALA A 21 -4.24 25.91 15.93
N ALA A 22 -5.48 25.49 15.70
CA ALA A 22 -5.76 24.22 15.04
C ALA A 22 -5.29 24.20 13.57
N LEU A 23 -5.52 25.28 12.82
CA LEU A 23 -5.05 25.43 11.45
C LEU A 23 -3.52 25.42 11.35
N LEU A 24 -2.82 26.06 12.29
CA LEU A 24 -1.36 26.04 12.33
C LEU A 24 -0.82 24.63 12.60
N LEU A 25 -1.44 23.89 13.54
CA LEU A 25 -1.07 22.50 13.81
C LEU A 25 -1.33 21.59 12.60
N HIS A 26 -2.48 21.76 11.93
CA HIS A 26 -2.80 21.02 10.72
C HIS A 26 -1.77 21.28 9.61
N ARG A 27 -1.40 22.55 9.38
CA ARG A 27 -0.38 22.92 8.37
C ARG A 27 1.03 22.44 8.70
N ALA A 28 1.38 22.36 9.98
CA ALA A 28 2.67 21.85 10.44
C ALA A 28 2.76 20.32 10.39
N THR A 29 1.66 19.61 10.10
CA THR A 29 1.64 18.14 10.03
C THR A 29 2.21 17.68 8.69
N PRO A 30 3.28 16.88 8.66
CA PRO A 30 3.89 16.42 7.42
C PRO A 30 2.98 15.42 6.67
N PRO A 31 3.08 15.33 5.33
CA PRO A 31 2.41 14.27 4.56
C PRO A 31 2.93 12.90 4.99
N ARG A 32 2.04 11.91 5.00
CA ARG A 32 2.34 10.57 5.50
C ARG A 32 3.03 9.73 4.43
N GLU A 33 4.21 9.21 4.76
CA GLU A 33 4.89 8.22 3.93
C GLU A 33 4.39 6.80 4.26
N THR A 34 4.16 6.00 3.22
CA THR A 34 3.97 4.55 3.34
C THR A 34 5.31 3.89 3.66
N ALA A 35 5.42 3.30 4.86
CA ALA A 35 6.68 2.69 5.32
C ALA A 35 7.10 1.42 4.55
N LEU A 36 6.28 0.93 3.61
CA LEU A 36 6.59 -0.27 2.80
C LEU A 36 7.87 -0.10 1.97
N THR A 37 8.17 1.11 1.51
CA THR A 37 9.39 1.40 0.73
C THR A 37 10.68 1.33 1.56
N ARG A 38 10.58 1.25 2.88
CA ARG A 38 11.72 1.21 3.82
C ARG A 38 11.95 -0.15 4.47
N LEU A 39 11.12 -1.16 4.18
CA LEU A 39 11.24 -2.47 4.82
C LEU A 39 12.48 -3.22 4.35
N THR A 40 13.20 -3.79 5.30
CA THR A 40 14.35 -4.66 5.05
C THR A 40 13.94 -6.12 4.90
N LEU A 41 14.78 -6.94 4.25
CA LEU A 41 14.52 -8.38 4.14
C LEU A 41 14.40 -9.06 5.52
N ALA A 42 15.18 -8.60 6.50
CA ALA A 42 15.10 -9.10 7.88
C ALA A 42 13.72 -8.87 8.49
N GLU A 43 13.10 -7.72 8.23
CA GLU A 43 11.75 -7.42 8.72
C GLU A 43 10.68 -8.24 7.99
N VAL A 44 10.85 -8.50 6.70
CA VAL A 44 9.96 -9.42 5.96
C VAL A 44 10.11 -10.85 6.47
N GLN A 45 11.34 -11.28 6.78
CA GLN A 45 11.65 -12.60 7.33
C GLN A 45 11.09 -12.82 8.74
N ALA A 46 10.88 -11.75 9.51
CA ALA A 46 10.22 -11.84 10.80
C ALA A 46 8.78 -12.38 10.71
N PHE A 47 8.08 -12.10 9.60
CA PHE A 47 6.74 -12.64 9.34
C PHE A 47 6.79 -13.92 8.50
N PHE A 48 7.70 -13.99 7.54
CA PHE A 48 7.85 -15.13 6.64
C PHE A 48 9.28 -15.67 6.73
N PRO A 49 9.59 -16.60 7.65
CA PRO A 49 10.97 -17.12 7.83
C PRO A 49 11.57 -17.73 6.57
N GLN A 50 10.70 -18.19 5.66
CA GLN A 50 11.06 -18.79 4.38
C GLN A 50 11.34 -17.75 3.29
N ALA A 51 11.00 -16.47 3.52
CA ALA A 51 11.23 -15.41 2.55
C ALA A 51 12.73 -15.17 2.35
N ARG A 52 13.16 -15.22 1.09
CA ARG A 52 14.54 -14.91 0.68
C ARG A 52 14.64 -13.63 -0.12
N GLN A 53 13.53 -13.16 -0.67
CA GLN A 53 13.40 -11.88 -1.35
C GLN A 53 11.97 -11.35 -1.21
N PHE A 54 11.77 -10.09 -1.57
CA PHE A 54 10.45 -9.50 -1.69
C PHE A 54 10.45 -8.45 -2.81
N LYS A 55 9.29 -8.20 -3.42
CA LYS A 55 9.13 -7.20 -4.49
C LYS A 55 7.86 -6.39 -4.27
N ALA A 56 7.74 -5.25 -4.95
CA ALA A 56 6.49 -4.50 -4.97
C ALA A 56 5.37 -5.36 -5.57
N GLY A 57 4.22 -5.34 -4.91
CA GLY A 57 2.96 -5.92 -5.35
C GLY A 57 1.93 -4.84 -5.68
N PRO A 58 0.78 -5.22 -6.27
CA PRO A 58 -0.29 -4.28 -6.61
C PRO A 58 -0.82 -3.56 -5.37
N GLN A 59 -1.42 -2.37 -5.57
CA GLN A 59 -2.06 -1.52 -4.56
C GLN A 59 -1.20 -1.23 -3.31
N GLU A 60 0.09 -0.92 -3.51
CA GLU A 60 1.02 -0.61 -2.43
C GLU A 60 1.14 -1.79 -1.44
N THR A 61 1.48 -2.96 -1.98
CA THR A 61 1.82 -4.14 -1.18
C THR A 61 3.25 -4.59 -1.48
N LEU A 62 3.81 -5.45 -0.63
CA LEU A 62 5.07 -6.15 -0.87
C LEU A 62 4.80 -7.65 -0.92
N LEU A 63 5.22 -8.32 -1.99
CA LEU A 63 5.12 -9.77 -2.12
C LEU A 63 6.38 -10.41 -1.54
N ALA A 64 6.23 -11.21 -0.48
CA ALA A 64 7.32 -12.00 0.07
C ALA A 64 7.46 -13.30 -0.74
N GLN A 65 8.68 -13.64 -1.15
CA GLN A 65 8.96 -14.81 -1.98
C GLN A 65 10.01 -15.72 -1.35
N ASP A 66 9.82 -17.03 -1.51
CA ASP A 66 10.80 -18.03 -1.13
C ASP A 66 12.03 -18.03 -2.06
N GLU A 67 12.90 -19.00 -1.82
CA GLU A 67 14.16 -19.17 -2.53
C GLU A 67 14.00 -19.59 -4.00
N TYR A 68 12.80 -19.97 -4.42
CA TYR A 68 12.40 -20.38 -5.77
C TYR A 68 11.53 -19.33 -6.47
N GLY A 69 11.31 -18.16 -5.84
CA GLY A 69 10.45 -17.09 -6.36
C GLY A 69 8.95 -17.33 -6.15
N ASN A 70 8.56 -18.41 -5.46
CA ASN A 70 7.17 -18.64 -5.13
C ASN A 70 6.74 -17.64 -4.06
N ARG A 71 5.55 -17.06 -4.21
CA ARG A 71 4.96 -16.21 -3.19
C ARG A 71 4.76 -17.04 -1.92
N VAL A 72 5.27 -16.55 -0.79
CA VAL A 72 4.99 -17.10 0.56
C VAL A 72 3.97 -16.25 1.31
N GLY A 73 3.83 -14.99 0.92
CA GLY A 73 2.82 -14.09 1.45
C GLY A 73 2.91 -12.69 0.85
N ARG A 74 2.14 -11.76 1.39
CA ARG A 74 2.23 -10.33 1.06
C ARG A 74 2.17 -9.47 2.32
N LEU A 75 2.80 -8.31 2.30
CA LEU A 75 2.75 -7.31 3.35
C LEU A 75 2.12 -6.04 2.82
N LEU A 76 1.42 -5.30 3.67
CA LEU A 76 0.85 -4.00 3.32
C LEU A 76 0.70 -3.13 4.56
N THR A 77 0.57 -1.82 4.36
CA THR A 77 0.30 -0.86 5.42
C THR A 77 -1.16 -0.42 5.42
N THR A 78 -1.72 -0.08 6.58
CA THR A 78 -3.08 0.47 6.68
C THR A 78 -3.16 1.89 6.12
N SER A 79 -2.08 2.67 6.20
CA SER A 79 -1.96 3.96 5.50
C SER A 79 -1.66 3.78 4.00
N PRO A 80 -2.14 4.69 3.14
CA PRO A 80 -2.92 5.90 3.47
C PRO A 80 -4.45 5.68 3.60
N ASP A 81 -4.98 4.53 3.17
CA ASP A 81 -6.45 4.35 3.04
C ASP A 81 -7.23 4.40 4.36
N ALA A 82 -6.61 3.93 5.44
CA ALA A 82 -7.22 3.88 6.77
C ALA A 82 -6.99 5.15 7.59
N ASP A 83 -6.36 6.17 7.03
CA ASP A 83 -5.90 7.35 7.78
C ASP A 83 -7.00 8.22 8.38
N ALA A 84 -8.21 8.10 7.85
CA ALA A 84 -9.42 8.73 8.39
C ALA A 84 -9.99 8.00 9.62
N ILE A 85 -9.51 6.79 9.93
CA ILE A 85 -9.89 6.03 11.11
C ILE A 85 -9.02 6.49 12.27
N LEU A 86 -9.62 7.21 13.20
CA LEU A 86 -8.94 7.81 14.33
C LEU A 86 -9.17 6.94 15.57
N GLY A 87 -8.08 6.63 16.27
CA GLY A 87 -8.15 6.04 17.61
C GLY A 87 -8.50 7.09 18.66
N TYR A 88 -7.78 7.10 19.77
CA TYR A 88 -8.06 8.04 20.85
C TYR A 88 -7.73 9.49 20.44
N SER A 89 -6.57 9.72 19.83
CA SER A 89 -6.06 11.04 19.43
C SER A 89 -5.65 11.14 17.96
N GLY A 90 -5.34 10.01 17.31
CA GLY A 90 -4.89 9.99 15.92
C GLY A 90 -4.95 8.59 15.30
N PRO A 91 -4.63 8.46 14.01
CA PRO A 91 -4.61 7.17 13.33
C PRO A 91 -3.31 6.41 13.63
N THR A 92 -3.35 5.11 13.35
CA THR A 92 -2.20 4.21 13.53
C THR A 92 -1.91 3.46 12.23
N ASN A 93 -0.68 3.58 11.73
CA ASN A 93 -0.21 2.85 10.58
C ASN A 93 0.32 1.47 11.00
N VAL A 94 -0.33 0.43 10.49
CA VAL A 94 -0.05 -0.96 10.83
C VAL A 94 0.43 -1.69 9.60
N LEU A 95 1.60 -2.33 9.71
CA LEU A 95 2.06 -3.35 8.78
C LEU A 95 1.26 -4.62 9.02
N VAL A 96 0.65 -5.15 7.98
CA VAL A 96 -0.11 -6.40 8.01
C VAL A 96 0.56 -7.38 7.06
N ALA A 97 0.97 -8.54 7.59
CA ALA A 97 1.52 -9.64 6.82
C ALA A 97 0.45 -10.72 6.62
N LEU A 98 0.19 -11.07 5.37
CA LEU A 98 -0.83 -12.01 4.92
C LEU A 98 -0.17 -13.21 4.24
N ASP A 99 -0.59 -14.42 4.57
CA ASP A 99 -0.17 -15.60 3.81
C ASP A 99 -0.83 -15.65 2.43
N ASN A 100 -0.55 -16.71 1.68
CA ASN A 100 -1.17 -16.93 0.36
C ASN A 100 -2.68 -17.18 0.41
N GLN A 101 -3.26 -17.42 1.59
CA GLN A 101 -4.69 -17.64 1.83
C GLN A 101 -5.35 -16.40 2.43
N GLU A 102 -4.68 -15.24 2.37
CA GLU A 102 -5.14 -13.96 2.93
C GLU A 102 -5.45 -14.04 4.45
N ARG A 103 -4.80 -14.97 5.17
CA ARG A 103 -4.78 -14.99 6.63
C ARG A 103 -3.68 -14.09 7.13
N ILE A 104 -3.97 -13.31 8.16
CA ILE A 104 -2.95 -12.53 8.85
C ILE A 104 -1.99 -13.49 9.57
N VAL A 105 -0.73 -13.45 9.16
CA VAL A 105 0.38 -14.17 9.81
C VAL A 105 0.95 -13.37 10.96
N GLY A 106 0.90 -12.04 10.84
CA GLY A 106 1.27 -11.12 11.91
C GLY A 106 0.96 -9.67 11.53
N THR A 107 0.94 -8.82 12.54
CA THR A 107 0.80 -7.37 12.39
C THR A 107 1.91 -6.67 13.17
N ARG A 108 2.26 -5.46 12.77
CA ARG A 108 3.22 -4.62 13.51
C ARG A 108 2.84 -3.15 13.36
N ILE A 109 2.75 -2.44 14.47
CA ILE A 109 2.53 -0.99 14.45
C ILE A 109 3.83 -0.32 14.00
N LEU A 110 3.81 0.36 12.86
CA LEU A 110 4.98 1.04 12.30
C LEU A 110 5.11 2.45 12.88
N THR A 111 4.07 3.24 12.66
CA THR A 111 3.96 4.60 13.17
C THR A 111 2.57 4.80 13.75
N SER A 112 2.44 5.68 14.73
CA SER A 112 1.16 6.05 15.28
C SER A 112 1.21 7.52 15.68
N GLU A 113 0.17 8.25 15.31
CA GLU A 113 -0.11 9.59 15.81
C GLU A 113 -1.16 9.54 16.93
N ASP A 114 -1.52 8.34 17.39
CA ASP A 114 -2.34 8.13 18.57
C ASP A 114 -1.50 8.21 19.86
N THR A 115 -2.15 8.17 21.03
CA THR A 115 -1.51 8.33 22.34
C THR A 115 -0.48 7.21 22.53
N PRO A 116 0.83 7.53 22.63
CA PRO A 116 1.88 6.52 22.73
C PRO A 116 1.70 5.58 23.91
N ASP A 117 1.16 6.02 25.04
CA ASP A 117 0.87 5.15 26.18
C ASP A 117 -0.24 4.12 25.85
N HIS A 118 -1.18 4.45 24.95
CA HIS A 118 -2.14 3.48 24.42
C HIS A 118 -1.52 2.58 23.36
N VAL A 119 -0.63 3.13 22.52
CA VAL A 119 0.05 2.38 21.44
C VAL A 119 1.07 1.40 22.02
N ASP A 120 1.88 1.82 22.97
CA ASP A 120 2.92 1.02 23.64
C ASP A 120 2.32 -0.14 24.44
N LYS A 121 1.06 -0.04 24.88
CA LYS A 121 0.28 -1.14 25.47
C LYS A 121 -0.08 -2.25 24.48
N LEU A 122 -0.23 -1.87 23.21
CA LEU A 122 -0.63 -2.75 22.12
C LEU A 122 0.61 -3.27 21.37
N ARG A 123 1.63 -2.42 21.25
CA ARG A 123 2.97 -2.75 20.75
C ARG A 123 3.58 -3.80 21.67
N ASP A 124 4.03 -4.91 21.11
CA ASP A 124 4.62 -6.04 21.82
C ASP A 124 3.66 -6.80 22.75
N ASN A 125 2.35 -6.55 22.67
CA ASN A 125 1.35 -7.30 23.39
C ASN A 125 0.95 -8.56 22.61
N ALA A 126 1.50 -9.70 23.02
CA ALA A 126 1.24 -10.98 22.37
C ALA A 126 -0.25 -11.41 22.36
N ALA A 127 -1.10 -10.90 23.26
CA ALA A 127 -2.54 -11.18 23.20
C ALA A 127 -3.24 -10.35 22.12
N PHE A 128 -2.82 -9.09 21.95
CA PHE A 128 -3.31 -8.20 20.90
C PHE A 128 -2.87 -8.68 19.51
N GLU A 129 -1.60 -9.00 19.34
CA GLU A 129 -1.06 -9.54 18.08
C GLU A 129 -1.69 -10.88 17.72
N ARG A 130 -1.86 -11.79 18.69
CA ARG A 130 -2.57 -13.06 18.47
C ARG A 130 -4.04 -12.88 18.14
N GLY A 131 -4.66 -11.76 18.55
CA GLY A 131 -6.05 -11.44 18.20
C GLY A 131 -6.27 -11.36 16.69
N PHE A 132 -5.28 -10.85 15.95
CA PHE A 132 -5.35 -10.76 14.48
C PHE A 132 -4.79 -12.00 13.79
N LYS A 133 -3.98 -12.81 14.46
CA LYS A 133 -3.36 -13.99 13.85
C LYS A 133 -4.44 -14.98 13.37
N ASP A 134 -4.25 -15.52 12.17
CA ASP A 134 -5.15 -16.43 11.47
C ASP A 134 -6.51 -15.82 11.06
N TRP A 135 -6.79 -14.58 11.45
CA TRP A 135 -7.96 -13.84 10.98
C TRP A 135 -7.84 -13.57 9.49
N ARG A 136 -8.95 -13.73 8.76
CA ARG A 136 -9.10 -13.36 7.35
C ARG A 136 -10.03 -12.16 7.24
N PRO A 137 -9.50 -10.92 7.20
CA PRO A 137 -10.35 -9.72 7.16
C PRO A 137 -11.28 -9.64 5.95
N THR A 138 -10.95 -10.37 4.88
CA THR A 138 -11.73 -10.47 3.64
C THR A 138 -12.89 -11.47 3.69
N SER A 139 -12.96 -12.35 4.69
CA SER A 139 -13.96 -13.44 4.76
C SER A 139 -14.48 -13.75 6.15
N GLN A 140 -13.87 -13.21 7.21
CA GLN A 140 -14.24 -13.46 8.60
C GLN A 140 -14.57 -12.15 9.32
N PRO A 141 -15.55 -12.14 10.25
CA PRO A 141 -15.79 -11.00 11.12
C PRO A 141 -14.52 -10.68 11.90
N ALA A 142 -14.36 -9.41 12.25
CA ALA A 142 -13.21 -8.97 13.02
C ALA A 142 -13.05 -9.76 14.33
N PRO A 143 -11.84 -9.96 14.86
CA PRO A 143 -11.60 -10.74 16.08
C PRO A 143 -12.10 -10.01 17.32
N LYS A 144 -12.47 -10.72 18.39
CA LYS A 144 -12.85 -10.08 19.66
C LYS A 144 -11.60 -9.54 20.35
N LEU A 145 -11.40 -8.22 20.31
CA LEU A 145 -10.33 -7.54 21.05
C LEU A 145 -10.86 -7.06 22.41
N GLU A 146 -11.06 -7.98 23.35
CA GLU A 146 -11.49 -7.63 24.72
C GLU A 146 -10.29 -7.34 25.63
N GLY A 147 -10.41 -6.36 26.53
CA GLY A 147 -9.56 -6.27 27.73
C GLY A 147 -8.44 -5.22 27.76
N TYR A 148 -8.32 -4.32 26.79
CA TYR A 148 -7.27 -3.27 26.81
C TYR A 148 -7.73 -2.02 27.57
N ALA A 149 -7.60 -2.03 28.89
CA ALA A 149 -7.97 -0.89 29.75
C ALA A 149 -7.31 0.41 29.24
N GLY A 150 -8.10 1.45 28.97
CA GLY A 150 -7.63 2.75 28.47
C GLY A 150 -7.27 2.83 26.97
N SER A 151 -6.89 1.72 26.33
CA SER A 151 -6.47 1.68 24.91
C SER A 151 -7.50 1.06 23.97
N THR A 152 -8.74 0.84 24.46
CA THR A 152 -9.80 0.19 23.69
C THR A 152 -10.11 0.91 22.37
N LEU A 153 -10.18 2.26 22.37
CA LEU A 153 -10.43 3.03 21.14
C LEU A 153 -9.29 2.90 20.12
N THR A 154 -8.04 2.92 20.58
CA THR A 154 -6.87 2.71 19.73
C THR A 154 -6.85 1.29 19.15
N ALA A 155 -7.18 0.28 19.95
CA ALA A 155 -7.26 -1.11 19.52
C ALA A 155 -8.34 -1.33 18.46
N LEU A 156 -9.54 -0.79 18.68
CA LEU A 156 -10.66 -0.85 17.72
C LEU A 156 -10.36 -0.06 16.44
N ALA A 157 -9.72 1.10 16.55
CA ALA A 157 -9.30 1.86 15.38
C ALA A 157 -8.25 1.11 14.56
N ILE A 158 -7.32 0.38 15.19
CA ILE A 158 -6.38 -0.51 14.49
C ILE A 158 -7.13 -1.66 13.79
N GLU A 159 -8.07 -2.31 14.49
CA GLU A 159 -8.92 -3.37 13.93
C GLU A 159 -9.68 -2.87 12.69
N GLU A 160 -10.38 -1.74 12.83
CA GLU A 160 -11.13 -1.13 11.74
C GLU A 160 -10.21 -0.63 10.63
N SER A 161 -8.98 -0.20 10.94
CA SER A 161 -7.99 0.21 9.93
C SER A 161 -7.51 -0.96 9.10
N ILE A 162 -7.19 -2.09 9.76
CA ILE A 162 -6.85 -3.35 9.09
C ILE A 162 -8.05 -3.81 8.26
N GLN A 163 -9.25 -3.78 8.84
CA GLN A 163 -10.46 -4.16 8.16
C GLN A 163 -10.68 -3.26 6.95
N LYS A 164 -10.74 -1.93 7.08
CA LYS A 164 -10.95 -0.98 5.98
C LYS A 164 -9.91 -1.12 4.87
N ARG A 165 -8.62 -1.23 5.24
CA ARG A 165 -7.55 -1.42 4.26
C ARG A 165 -7.70 -2.74 3.48
N LEU A 166 -8.18 -3.80 4.13
CA LEU A 166 -8.33 -5.12 3.51
C LEU A 166 -9.74 -5.39 2.95
N SER A 167 -10.71 -4.56 3.32
CA SER A 167 -12.12 -4.63 2.93
C SER A 167 -12.46 -3.65 1.80
N GLY A 168 -11.61 -2.65 1.56
CA GLY A 168 -11.69 -1.76 0.41
C GLY A 168 -11.34 -2.51 -0.87
N ASN A 169 -12.29 -2.60 -1.80
CA ASN A 169 -12.18 -3.06 -3.19
C ASN A 169 -10.85 -3.70 -3.61
N TYR A 170 -10.57 -4.91 -3.09
CA TYR A 170 -9.70 -5.84 -3.80
C TYR A 170 -10.58 -6.68 -4.72
N ALA A 171 -10.43 -6.40 -6.02
CA ALA A 171 -10.64 -7.39 -7.04
C ALA A 171 -9.67 -8.54 -6.77
N SER A 172 -10.16 -9.78 -6.86
CA SER A 172 -9.33 -10.98 -6.74
C SER A 172 -7.98 -10.80 -7.45
N LEU A 173 -6.88 -11.23 -6.84
CA LEU A 173 -5.58 -11.24 -7.53
C LEU A 173 -5.59 -12.18 -8.76
N ARG A 174 -6.54 -13.13 -8.79
CA ARG A 174 -6.83 -13.98 -9.94
C ARG A 174 -7.82 -13.31 -10.89
N PHE A 175 -8.86 -12.63 -10.39
CA PHE A 175 -9.86 -11.92 -11.18
C PHE A 175 -9.84 -10.39 -10.89
N PRO A 176 -8.75 -9.69 -11.29
CA PRO A 176 -8.48 -8.32 -10.89
C PRO A 176 -9.37 -7.30 -11.59
N THR A 177 -10.13 -7.71 -12.61
CA THR A 177 -10.98 -6.82 -13.39
C THR A 177 -12.13 -6.29 -12.53
N PRO A 178 -12.28 -4.96 -12.38
CA PRO A 178 -13.42 -4.36 -11.68
C PRO A 178 -14.75 -4.69 -12.37
N LEU A 179 -15.84 -4.75 -11.60
CA LEU A 179 -17.18 -4.98 -12.13
C LEU A 179 -17.61 -3.79 -13.00
N LYS A 180 -18.16 -4.05 -14.19
CA LYS A 180 -18.70 -3.01 -15.08
C LYS A 180 -20.22 -2.98 -15.00
N LEU A 181 -20.80 -1.80 -15.26
CA LEU A 181 -22.26 -1.63 -15.25
C LEU A 181 -22.96 -2.54 -16.29
N GLU A 182 -22.32 -2.78 -17.44
CA GLU A 182 -22.86 -3.68 -18.47
C GLU A 182 -22.97 -5.13 -17.97
N GLU A 183 -22.00 -5.61 -17.19
CA GLU A 183 -22.05 -6.94 -16.59
C GLU A 183 -23.21 -7.07 -15.58
N ILE A 184 -23.56 -5.98 -14.88
CA ILE A 184 -24.71 -5.93 -13.96
C ILE A 184 -26.03 -5.97 -14.75
N LYS A 185 -26.10 -5.29 -15.89
CA LYS A 185 -27.26 -5.35 -16.78
C LYS A 185 -27.45 -6.77 -17.32
N GLU A 186 -26.38 -7.41 -17.80
CA GLU A 186 -26.38 -8.80 -18.27
C GLU A 186 -26.71 -9.81 -17.16
N ALA A 187 -26.31 -9.52 -15.92
CA ALA A 187 -26.64 -10.31 -14.73
C ALA A 187 -28.12 -10.26 -14.33
N GLY A 188 -28.95 -9.43 -14.97
CA GLY A 188 -30.39 -9.41 -14.77
C GLY A 188 -30.96 -8.10 -14.24
N PHE A 189 -30.21 -6.99 -14.34
CA PHE A 189 -30.66 -5.65 -13.99
C PHE A 189 -30.58 -4.69 -15.19
N PRO A 190 -31.38 -4.87 -16.24
CA PRO A 190 -31.29 -4.05 -17.46
C PRO A 190 -31.52 -2.55 -17.22
N GLU A 191 -32.27 -2.19 -16.17
CA GLU A 191 -32.55 -0.81 -15.77
C GLU A 191 -31.48 -0.20 -14.85
N ALA A 192 -30.39 -0.91 -14.55
CA ALA A 192 -29.34 -0.39 -13.69
C ALA A 192 -28.67 0.84 -14.30
N VAL A 193 -28.63 1.93 -13.53
CA VAL A 193 -27.92 3.19 -13.87
C VAL A 193 -26.61 3.33 -13.10
N GLY A 194 -26.43 2.56 -12.03
CA GLY A 194 -25.23 2.56 -11.22
C GLY A 194 -25.27 1.45 -10.18
N PHE A 195 -24.16 1.29 -9.46
CA PHE A 195 -24.07 0.38 -8.33
C PHE A 195 -23.00 0.87 -7.37
N GLU A 196 -23.08 0.44 -6.12
CA GLU A 196 -22.10 0.78 -5.10
C GLU A 196 -21.77 -0.42 -4.22
N PRO A 197 -20.53 -0.55 -3.71
CA PRO A 197 -20.18 -1.61 -2.78
C PRO A 197 -21.06 -1.57 -1.53
N ASN A 198 -21.63 -2.72 -1.15
CA ASN A 198 -22.46 -2.84 0.04
C ASN A 198 -21.59 -3.19 1.26
N THR A 199 -20.89 -2.20 1.82
CA THR A 199 -20.08 -2.39 3.02
C THR A 199 -20.97 -2.52 4.27
N PRO A 200 -20.76 -3.52 5.16
CA PRO A 200 -19.59 -4.39 5.31
C PRO A 200 -19.65 -5.75 4.59
N ARG A 201 -20.68 -6.04 3.79
CA ARG A 201 -20.87 -7.34 3.10
C ARG A 201 -19.94 -7.43 1.88
N LEU A 202 -18.79 -8.06 2.08
CA LEU A 202 -17.73 -8.13 1.06
C LEU A 202 -18.16 -8.88 -0.21
N GLY A 203 -17.84 -8.30 -1.37
CA GLY A 203 -18.24 -8.83 -2.68
C GLY A 203 -19.69 -8.55 -3.07
N TRP A 204 -20.49 -7.92 -2.18
CA TRP A 204 -21.84 -7.47 -2.48
C TRP A 204 -21.85 -6.07 -3.05
N ASN A 205 -22.65 -5.86 -4.08
CA ASN A 205 -22.86 -4.57 -4.72
C ASN A 205 -24.34 -4.27 -4.71
N LEU A 206 -24.70 -3.11 -4.18
CA LEU A 206 -26.05 -2.57 -4.21
C LEU A 206 -26.32 -1.97 -5.58
N VAL A 207 -27.34 -2.47 -6.28
CA VAL A 207 -27.69 -2.02 -7.63
C VAL A 207 -28.73 -0.90 -7.58
N ARG A 208 -28.43 0.20 -8.27
CA ARG A 208 -29.25 1.41 -8.34
C ARG A 208 -29.92 1.54 -9.71
N GLY A 209 -31.22 1.79 -9.69
CA GLY A 209 -32.02 2.17 -10.86
C GLY A 209 -32.23 3.69 -10.95
N PRO A 210 -33.00 4.16 -11.95
CA PRO A 210 -33.33 5.56 -12.10
C PRO A 210 -33.93 6.13 -10.81
N GLY A 211 -33.55 7.36 -10.45
CA GLY A 211 -34.00 7.99 -9.20
C GLY A 211 -33.41 7.37 -7.92
N ASN A 212 -32.27 6.68 -8.02
CA ASN A 212 -31.58 5.99 -6.91
C ASN A 212 -32.38 4.84 -6.27
N THR A 213 -33.32 4.26 -7.03
CA THR A 213 -34.15 3.13 -6.60
C THR A 213 -33.30 1.88 -6.35
N HIS A 214 -33.59 1.14 -5.28
CA HIS A 214 -32.89 -0.11 -4.97
C HIS A 214 -33.48 -1.26 -5.81
N LEU A 215 -32.72 -1.77 -6.78
CA LEU A 215 -33.16 -2.85 -7.67
C LEU A 215 -32.83 -4.25 -7.14
N GLY A 216 -31.77 -4.37 -6.34
CA GLY A 216 -31.30 -5.62 -5.76
C GLY A 216 -29.79 -5.59 -5.49
N PHE A 217 -29.21 -6.78 -5.40
CA PHE A 217 -27.76 -6.93 -5.18
C PHE A 217 -27.11 -7.75 -6.29
N VAL A 218 -25.85 -7.43 -6.61
CA VAL A 218 -24.97 -8.31 -7.40
C VAL A 218 -23.79 -8.72 -6.52
N VAL A 219 -23.58 -10.02 -6.40
CA VAL A 219 -22.56 -10.61 -5.55
C VAL A 219 -21.57 -11.38 -6.40
N ARG A 220 -20.29 -11.12 -6.22
CA ARG A 220 -19.20 -11.91 -6.83
C ARG A 220 -18.82 -13.05 -5.91
N THR A 221 -18.57 -14.25 -6.44
CA THR A 221 -17.98 -15.33 -5.64
C THR A 221 -16.55 -15.00 -5.25
N SER A 222 -15.80 -14.30 -6.11
CA SER A 222 -14.46 -13.79 -5.78
C SER A 222 -14.49 -12.70 -4.69
N PRO A 223 -13.51 -12.65 -3.76
CA PRO A 223 -12.38 -13.57 -3.64
C PRO A 223 -12.67 -14.90 -2.90
N SER A 224 -13.84 -15.05 -2.25
CA SER A 224 -14.14 -16.23 -1.41
C SER A 224 -14.14 -17.56 -2.17
N GLY A 225 -14.41 -17.52 -3.48
CA GLY A 225 -14.40 -18.67 -4.38
C GLY A 225 -13.07 -18.93 -5.11
N ASP A 226 -12.06 -18.07 -4.97
CA ASP A 226 -10.86 -18.09 -5.84
C ASP A 226 -10.01 -19.35 -5.72
N GLU A 227 -10.09 -20.03 -4.57
CA GLU A 227 -9.35 -21.27 -4.29
C GLU A 227 -10.07 -22.51 -4.82
N VAL A 228 -11.31 -22.37 -5.29
CA VAL A 228 -12.11 -23.48 -5.79
C VAL A 228 -11.79 -23.68 -7.27
N ASN A 229 -10.98 -24.69 -7.56
CA ASN A 229 -10.61 -25.02 -8.92
C ASN A 229 -11.62 -25.98 -9.54
N GLY A 230 -11.98 -25.73 -10.80
CA GLY A 230 -12.64 -26.70 -11.67
C GLY A 230 -11.62 -27.66 -12.28
N TYR A 231 -11.67 -27.87 -13.59
CA TYR A 231 -10.78 -28.81 -14.25
C TYR A 231 -9.34 -28.27 -14.39
N ALA A 232 -9.18 -27.06 -14.90
CA ALA A 232 -7.88 -26.42 -15.14
C ALA A 232 -7.63 -25.17 -14.26
N GLY A 233 -8.68 -24.59 -13.67
CA GLY A 233 -8.53 -23.37 -12.87
C GLY A 233 -9.82 -22.92 -12.19
N PRO A 234 -9.75 -21.84 -11.39
CA PRO A 234 -10.90 -21.27 -10.71
C PRO A 234 -11.83 -20.50 -11.65
N THR A 235 -13.05 -20.26 -11.20
CA THR A 235 -14.07 -19.51 -11.94
C THR A 235 -14.75 -18.46 -11.05
N ASP A 236 -14.75 -17.20 -11.50
CA ASP A 236 -15.51 -16.10 -10.89
C ASP A 236 -16.95 -16.11 -11.38
N THR A 237 -17.88 -15.99 -10.45
CA THR A 237 -19.31 -16.10 -10.72
C THR A 237 -20.02 -14.86 -10.21
N LEU A 238 -20.91 -14.30 -11.04
CA LEU A 238 -21.82 -13.22 -10.68
C LEU A 238 -23.18 -13.77 -10.29
N ILE A 239 -23.66 -13.38 -9.11
CA ILE A 239 -24.93 -13.80 -8.54
C ILE A 239 -25.82 -12.57 -8.37
N ALA A 240 -26.91 -12.48 -9.12
CA ALA A 240 -27.92 -11.45 -8.94
C ALA A 240 -28.92 -11.88 -7.88
N LEU A 241 -29.21 -11.02 -6.91
CA LEU A 241 -30.21 -11.22 -5.86
C LEU A 241 -31.31 -10.16 -5.91
N ALA A 242 -32.51 -10.53 -5.47
CA ALA A 242 -33.62 -9.60 -5.30
C ALA A 242 -33.32 -8.55 -4.20
N THR A 243 -34.23 -7.58 -4.06
CA THR A 243 -34.14 -6.49 -3.07
C THR A 243 -34.12 -6.96 -1.62
N ASP A 244 -34.56 -8.19 -1.36
CA ASP A 244 -34.46 -8.84 -0.04
C ASP A 244 -33.04 -9.26 0.33
N GLY A 245 -32.11 -9.29 -0.64
CA GLY A 245 -30.75 -9.78 -0.45
C GLY A 245 -30.66 -11.25 -0.06
N LEU A 246 -31.69 -12.05 -0.37
CA LEU A 246 -31.79 -13.47 -0.04
C LEU A 246 -32.14 -14.32 -1.26
N THR A 247 -33.04 -13.84 -2.12
CA THR A 247 -33.54 -14.61 -3.26
C THR A 247 -32.61 -14.44 -4.46
N LEU A 248 -32.01 -15.53 -4.94
CA LEU A 248 -31.17 -15.52 -6.13
C LEU A 248 -32.06 -15.44 -7.38
N ARG A 249 -31.74 -14.53 -8.30
CA ARG A 249 -32.46 -14.32 -9.57
C ARG A 249 -31.74 -14.94 -10.76
N LYS A 250 -30.40 -14.84 -10.77
CA LYS A 250 -29.56 -15.29 -11.88
C LYS A 250 -28.16 -15.55 -11.38
N VAL A 251 -27.50 -16.55 -11.97
CA VAL A 251 -26.09 -16.87 -11.70
C VAL A 251 -25.37 -17.05 -13.04
N LEU A 252 -24.25 -16.35 -13.22
CA LEU A 252 -23.48 -16.31 -14.46
C LEU A 252 -21.99 -16.50 -14.20
N ILE A 253 -21.31 -17.20 -15.10
CA ILE A 253 -19.84 -17.23 -15.14
C ILE A 253 -19.36 -15.90 -15.71
N ARG A 254 -18.47 -15.22 -14.99
CA ARG A 254 -17.91 -13.91 -15.36
C ARG A 254 -16.56 -14.07 -16.05
N GLU A 255 -15.55 -14.46 -15.28
CA GLU A 255 -14.18 -14.72 -15.73
C GLU A 255 -13.74 -16.10 -15.23
N THR A 256 -12.86 -16.78 -15.97
CA THR A 256 -12.46 -18.15 -15.64
C THR A 256 -11.05 -18.45 -16.17
N TYR A 257 -10.32 -19.28 -15.41
CA TYR A 257 -9.05 -19.89 -15.81
C TYR A 257 -9.22 -21.37 -16.17
N ASP A 258 -10.46 -21.83 -16.28
CA ASP A 258 -10.80 -23.21 -16.60
C ASP A 258 -10.81 -23.44 -18.11
N THR A 259 -10.89 -24.71 -18.53
CA THR A 259 -10.89 -25.08 -19.96
C THR A 259 -12.14 -24.55 -20.67
N THR A 260 -11.94 -23.85 -21.78
CA THR A 260 -13.01 -23.18 -22.55
C THR A 260 -14.15 -24.14 -22.94
N ASP A 261 -13.84 -25.36 -23.38
CA ASP A 261 -14.86 -26.37 -23.75
C ASP A 261 -15.78 -26.75 -22.57
N TYR A 262 -15.25 -26.87 -21.36
CA TYR A 262 -16.05 -27.20 -20.18
C TYR A 262 -16.90 -26.01 -19.73
N VAL A 263 -16.33 -24.82 -19.78
CA VAL A 263 -17.03 -23.57 -19.45
C VAL A 263 -18.22 -23.35 -20.39
N ASP A 264 -18.03 -23.56 -21.69
CA ASP A 264 -19.08 -23.36 -22.69
C ASP A 264 -20.23 -24.37 -22.53
N ARG A 265 -19.93 -25.60 -22.13
CA ARG A 265 -20.96 -26.58 -21.74
C ARG A 265 -21.76 -26.14 -20.51
N VAL A 266 -21.08 -25.60 -19.49
CA VAL A 266 -21.78 -25.06 -18.30
C VAL A 266 -22.66 -23.87 -18.68
N ARG A 267 -22.16 -22.95 -19.51
CA ARG A 267 -22.92 -21.79 -19.99
C ARG A 267 -24.16 -22.19 -20.82
N ALA A 268 -24.07 -23.27 -21.59
CA ALA A 268 -25.15 -23.75 -22.43
C ALA A 268 -26.22 -24.57 -21.68
N ASP A 269 -25.93 -25.04 -20.45
CA ASP A 269 -26.84 -25.87 -19.67
C ASP A 269 -27.87 -25.03 -18.88
N GLU A 270 -29.00 -24.73 -19.51
CA GLU A 270 -30.06 -23.93 -18.90
C GLU A 270 -30.66 -24.56 -17.64
N GLU A 271 -30.74 -25.88 -17.57
CA GLU A 271 -31.33 -26.59 -16.42
C GLU A 271 -30.44 -26.47 -15.19
N TYR A 272 -29.12 -26.56 -15.36
CA TYR A 272 -28.15 -26.31 -14.30
C TYR A 272 -28.25 -24.87 -13.76
N HIS A 273 -28.35 -23.87 -14.64
CA HIS A 273 -28.49 -22.48 -14.22
C HIS A 273 -29.82 -22.21 -13.46
N LYS A 274 -30.93 -22.83 -13.88
CA LYS A 274 -32.20 -22.78 -13.13
C LYS A 274 -32.04 -23.42 -11.74
N LEU A 275 -31.36 -24.56 -11.66
CA LEU A 275 -31.12 -25.27 -10.40
C LEU A 275 -30.38 -24.41 -9.37
N LEU A 276 -29.38 -23.62 -9.78
CA LEU A 276 -28.59 -22.76 -8.89
C LEU A 276 -29.42 -21.68 -8.16
N THR A 277 -30.53 -21.24 -8.76
CA THR A 277 -31.44 -20.22 -8.20
C THR A 277 -32.50 -20.77 -7.25
N LYS A 278 -32.55 -22.09 -7.04
CA LYS A 278 -33.57 -22.76 -6.21
C LYS A 278 -33.45 -22.45 -4.72
N TRP A 279 -32.25 -22.18 -4.23
CA TRP A 279 -31.97 -21.93 -2.81
C TRP A 279 -31.74 -20.45 -2.54
N THR A 280 -32.16 -20.00 -1.37
CA THR A 280 -31.84 -18.66 -0.86
C THR A 280 -30.37 -18.56 -0.47
N ALA A 281 -29.85 -17.33 -0.35
CA ALA A 281 -28.49 -17.07 0.11
C ALA A 281 -28.17 -17.77 1.45
N ARG A 282 -29.12 -17.80 2.40
CA ARG A 282 -28.93 -18.49 3.71
C ARG A 282 -28.86 -20.00 3.59
N GLU A 283 -29.66 -20.59 2.70
CA GLU A 283 -29.63 -22.02 2.46
C GLU A 283 -28.33 -22.42 1.76
N TRP A 284 -27.90 -21.63 0.76
CA TRP A 284 -26.61 -21.79 0.10
C TRP A 284 -25.44 -21.84 1.08
N ALA A 285 -25.44 -20.98 2.10
CA ALA A 285 -24.38 -20.92 3.12
C ALA A 285 -24.12 -22.25 3.86
N THR A 286 -25.13 -23.13 3.94
CA THR A 286 -25.05 -24.42 4.66
C THR A 286 -25.39 -25.62 3.79
N LEU A 287 -25.49 -25.42 2.46
CA LEU A 287 -26.00 -26.42 1.53
C LEU A 287 -25.08 -27.65 1.43
N ASP A 288 -25.67 -28.83 1.54
CA ASP A 288 -25.04 -30.12 1.26
C ASP A 288 -25.46 -30.57 -0.14
N PHE A 289 -24.51 -30.63 -1.08
CA PHE A 289 -24.80 -30.89 -2.49
C PHE A 289 -25.42 -32.28 -2.73
N GLY A 290 -25.01 -33.29 -1.97
CA GLY A 290 -25.54 -34.65 -2.09
C GLY A 290 -27.00 -34.74 -1.64
N LYS A 291 -27.33 -34.12 -0.50
CA LYS A 291 -28.72 -34.05 0.00
C LYS A 291 -29.60 -33.18 -0.88
N ALA A 292 -29.03 -32.11 -1.43
CA ALA A 292 -29.72 -31.17 -2.31
C ALA A 292 -29.97 -31.73 -3.73
N ARG A 293 -29.38 -32.89 -4.06
CA ARG A 293 -29.36 -33.47 -5.42
C ARG A 293 -28.87 -32.46 -6.46
N LEU A 294 -27.81 -31.72 -6.12
CA LEU A 294 -27.13 -30.83 -7.05
C LEU A 294 -26.23 -31.67 -7.95
N GLU A 295 -26.74 -32.02 -9.14
CA GLU A 295 -25.97 -32.72 -10.17
C GLU A 295 -25.14 -31.73 -10.99
N GLY A 296 -23.91 -32.10 -11.33
CA GLY A 296 -23.04 -31.29 -12.19
C GLY A 296 -23.38 -31.45 -13.66
N VAL A 297 -22.85 -30.56 -14.50
CA VAL A 297 -23.06 -30.58 -15.95
C VAL A 297 -22.30 -31.77 -16.57
N ALA A 298 -22.98 -32.53 -17.45
CA ALA A 298 -22.41 -33.71 -18.08
C ALA A 298 -21.18 -33.34 -18.94
N GLY A 299 -20.04 -33.96 -18.65
CA GLY A 299 -18.78 -33.66 -19.33
C GLY A 299 -18.11 -32.35 -18.89
N ALA A 300 -18.67 -31.61 -17.92
CA ALA A 300 -18.08 -30.42 -17.29
C ALA A 300 -18.31 -30.43 -15.75
N THR A 301 -18.30 -31.63 -15.16
CA THR A 301 -18.72 -31.86 -13.78
C THR A 301 -17.83 -31.15 -12.76
N LEU A 302 -16.51 -31.15 -12.94
CA LEU A 302 -15.59 -30.47 -12.02
C LEU A 302 -15.77 -28.94 -12.06
N THR A 303 -15.90 -28.36 -13.25
CA THR A 303 -16.14 -26.93 -13.47
C THR A 303 -17.45 -26.47 -12.86
N SER A 304 -18.54 -27.22 -13.07
CA SER A 304 -19.85 -26.91 -12.48
C SER A 304 -19.84 -27.06 -10.95
N TYR A 305 -19.23 -28.10 -10.38
CA TYR A 305 -19.11 -28.21 -8.93
C TYR A 305 -18.27 -27.09 -8.31
N ALA A 306 -17.19 -26.67 -8.98
CA ALA A 306 -16.37 -25.55 -8.52
C ALA A 306 -17.17 -24.24 -8.46
N MET A 307 -18.00 -23.99 -9.48
CA MET A 307 -18.92 -22.85 -9.50
C MET A 307 -19.89 -22.88 -8.32
N ALA A 308 -20.53 -24.02 -8.03
CA ALA A 308 -21.46 -24.17 -6.91
C ALA A 308 -20.78 -24.02 -5.54
N GLU A 309 -19.60 -24.60 -5.36
CA GLU A 309 -18.82 -24.49 -4.12
C GLU A 309 -18.34 -23.04 -3.89
N GLY A 310 -18.01 -22.30 -4.95
CA GLY A 310 -17.73 -20.86 -4.86
C GLY A 310 -18.92 -20.04 -4.35
N ILE A 311 -20.14 -20.37 -4.79
CA ILE A 311 -21.39 -19.72 -4.34
C ILE A 311 -21.64 -20.01 -2.85
N LYS A 312 -21.54 -21.28 -2.45
CA LYS A 312 -21.69 -21.71 -1.05
C LYS A 312 -20.73 -20.97 -0.12
N ARG A 313 -19.44 -20.91 -0.48
CA ARG A 313 -18.42 -20.22 0.34
C ARG A 313 -18.72 -18.75 0.51
N ARG A 314 -19.09 -18.05 -0.58
CA ARG A 314 -19.47 -16.63 -0.53
C ARG A 314 -20.59 -16.36 0.47
N PHE A 315 -21.66 -17.16 0.45
CA PHE A 315 -22.78 -16.93 1.37
C PHE A 315 -22.53 -17.43 2.80
N ALA A 316 -21.66 -18.42 2.98
CA ALA A 316 -21.20 -18.85 4.31
C ALA A 316 -20.41 -17.75 5.04
N ASP A 317 -19.56 -17.02 4.32
CA ASP A 317 -18.80 -15.88 4.86
C ASP A 317 -19.72 -14.75 5.33
N ASP A 318 -20.78 -14.46 4.56
CA ASP A 318 -21.77 -13.44 4.87
C ASP A 318 -22.58 -13.75 6.16
N THR A 319 -22.98 -15.01 6.35
CA THR A 319 -23.79 -15.43 7.52
C THR A 319 -23.02 -15.34 8.85
N ARG A 320 -21.68 -15.42 8.81
CA ARG A 320 -20.81 -15.32 9.99
C ARG A 320 -20.55 -13.88 10.45
N GLN A 321 -20.78 -12.88 9.59
CA GLN A 321 -20.62 -11.46 9.93
C GLN A 321 -21.70 -10.93 10.91
N SER A 322 -22.88 -11.56 11.00
CA SER A 322 -23.93 -11.17 11.96
C SER A 322 -23.52 -11.28 13.44
N GLY A 323 -22.39 -11.95 13.76
CA GLY A 323 -21.80 -11.95 15.11
C GLY A 323 -21.25 -10.60 15.59
N ALA A 324 -21.09 -9.61 14.70
CA ALA A 324 -20.66 -8.24 15.03
C ALA A 324 -21.74 -7.42 15.79
N GLU A 325 -23.02 -7.80 15.70
CA GLU A 325 -24.13 -7.10 16.40
C GLU A 325 -24.05 -7.22 17.92
N ALA A 326 -23.49 -8.32 18.44
CA ALA A 326 -23.30 -8.52 19.88
C ALA A 326 -22.25 -7.55 20.47
N ARG A 327 -21.26 -7.12 19.68
CA ARG A 327 -20.19 -6.20 20.11
C ARG A 327 -20.65 -4.74 20.15
N ARG A 328 -21.46 -4.32 19.17
CA ARG A 328 -22.12 -3.00 19.17
C ARG A 328 -22.95 -2.77 20.45
N ARG A 329 -23.48 -3.84 21.06
CA ARG A 329 -24.24 -3.78 22.32
C ARG A 329 -23.37 -3.43 23.54
N GLU A 330 -22.16 -3.97 23.63
CA GLU A 330 -21.24 -3.71 24.75
C GLU A 330 -20.55 -2.33 24.62
N GLU A 331 -20.17 -1.94 23.41
CA GLU A 331 -19.68 -0.59 23.10
C GLU A 331 -20.76 0.48 23.34
N GLY A 332 -22.02 0.14 23.03
CA GLY A 332 -23.19 0.95 23.38
C GLY A 332 -23.28 1.23 24.88
N ALA A 333 -22.90 0.29 25.75
CA ALA A 333 -22.99 0.46 27.20
C ALA A 333 -21.92 1.44 27.75
N ARG A 334 -20.66 1.36 27.28
CA ARG A 334 -19.60 2.32 27.68
C ARG A 334 -19.86 3.71 27.10
N GLY A 335 -20.30 3.77 25.84
CA GLY A 335 -20.74 5.02 25.21
C GLY A 335 -21.89 5.67 25.98
N LEU A 336 -22.90 4.89 26.36
CA LEU A 336 -24.01 5.35 27.20
C LEU A 336 -23.52 5.87 28.56
N ALA A 337 -22.58 5.18 29.20
CA ALA A 337 -22.03 5.61 30.47
C ALA A 337 -21.30 6.97 30.38
N LEU A 338 -20.51 7.21 29.32
CA LEU A 338 -19.89 8.53 29.09
C LEU A 338 -20.95 9.63 28.91
N TRP A 339 -22.03 9.34 28.17
CA TRP A 339 -23.17 10.26 28.05
C TRP A 339 -23.86 10.51 29.39
N CYS A 340 -24.01 9.50 30.24
CA CYS A 340 -24.54 9.67 31.59
C CYS A 340 -23.64 10.57 32.46
N PHE A 341 -22.31 10.40 32.39
CA PHE A 341 -21.36 11.29 33.08
C PHE A 341 -21.46 12.72 32.57
N LEU A 342 -21.54 12.92 31.25
CA LEU A 342 -21.69 14.24 30.63
C LEU A 342 -22.97 14.93 31.10
N LEU A 343 -24.11 14.24 31.05
CA LEU A 343 -25.40 14.74 31.54
C LEU A 343 -25.35 15.05 33.03
N GLY A 344 -24.79 14.16 33.85
CA GLY A 344 -24.62 14.39 35.28
C GLY A 344 -23.72 15.59 35.60
N GLY A 345 -22.64 15.78 34.83
CA GLY A 345 -21.75 16.93 34.96
C GLY A 345 -22.44 18.25 34.58
N LEU A 346 -23.28 18.25 33.54
CA LEU A 346 -24.11 19.40 33.17
C LEU A 346 -25.16 19.70 34.24
N VAL A 347 -25.84 18.68 34.77
CA VAL A 347 -26.78 18.83 35.89
C VAL A 347 -26.07 19.43 37.10
N MET A 348 -24.90 18.91 37.49
CA MET A 348 -24.10 19.47 38.59
C MET A 348 -23.66 20.91 38.32
N THR A 349 -23.39 21.24 37.06
CA THR A 349 -22.98 22.59 36.64
C THR A 349 -24.12 23.59 36.71
N PHE A 350 -25.34 23.21 36.31
CA PHE A 350 -26.48 24.12 36.16
C PHE A 350 -27.51 24.07 37.30
N SER A 351 -27.44 23.07 38.17
CA SER A 351 -28.33 22.92 39.33
C SER A 351 -27.63 23.29 40.65
N PRO A 352 -28.38 23.57 41.73
CA PRO A 352 -27.83 23.78 43.07
C PRO A 352 -27.36 22.48 43.75
N LEU A 353 -27.45 21.32 43.09
CA LEU A 353 -27.12 20.01 43.69
C LEU A 353 -25.66 19.89 44.14
N HIS A 354 -24.75 20.62 43.49
CA HIS A 354 -23.33 20.69 43.87
C HIS A 354 -23.09 21.24 45.29
N GLY A 355 -24.06 21.98 45.86
CA GLY A 355 -23.99 22.52 47.22
C GLY A 355 -24.27 21.49 48.32
N ARG A 356 -24.81 20.31 47.99
CA ARG A 356 -25.11 19.25 48.96
C ARG A 356 -23.87 18.37 49.20
N PRO A 357 -23.33 18.29 50.43
CA PRO A 357 -22.05 17.63 50.69
C PRO A 357 -22.07 16.12 50.38
N GLY A 358 -23.18 15.43 50.66
CA GLY A 358 -23.37 14.02 50.33
C GLY A 358 -23.34 13.76 48.83
N LEU A 359 -24.18 14.45 48.05
CA LEU A 359 -24.20 14.31 46.58
C LEU A 359 -22.86 14.70 45.94
N ARG A 360 -22.21 15.76 46.43
CA ARG A 360 -20.89 16.19 45.94
C ARG A 360 -19.84 15.10 46.16
N LEU A 361 -19.81 14.48 47.34
CA LEU A 361 -18.91 13.37 47.63
C LEU A 361 -19.20 12.17 46.73
N THR A 362 -20.46 11.75 46.63
CA THR A 362 -20.86 10.62 45.77
C THR A 362 -20.46 10.87 44.32
N TRP A 363 -20.70 12.07 43.79
CA TRP A 363 -20.31 12.43 42.44
C TRP A 363 -18.79 12.40 42.24
N GLN A 364 -18.01 12.90 43.20
CA GLN A 364 -16.54 12.85 43.14
C GLN A 364 -16.02 11.41 43.11
N LEU A 365 -16.59 10.51 43.93
CA LEU A 365 -16.23 9.10 43.91
C LEU A 365 -16.59 8.43 42.59
N LEU A 366 -17.77 8.75 42.02
CA LEU A 366 -18.19 8.27 40.70
C LEU A 366 -17.29 8.79 39.58
N LEU A 367 -16.82 10.03 39.64
CA LEU A 367 -15.88 10.57 38.66
C LEU A 367 -14.52 9.89 38.74
N VAL A 368 -13.98 9.68 39.94
CA VAL A 368 -12.68 9.04 40.15
C VAL A 368 -12.74 7.57 39.73
N GLY A 369 -13.71 6.81 40.24
CA GLY A 369 -13.83 5.38 39.95
C GLY A 369 -14.41 5.06 38.58
N GLY A 370 -15.47 5.76 38.16
CA GLY A 370 -16.21 5.49 36.92
C GLY A 370 -15.59 6.18 35.71
N LEU A 371 -15.49 7.51 35.71
CA LEU A 371 -14.95 8.23 34.54
C LEU A 371 -13.41 8.14 34.45
N GLY A 372 -12.72 8.16 35.59
CA GLY A 372 -11.27 8.02 35.70
C GLY A 372 -10.81 6.58 35.49
N LEU A 373 -10.98 5.73 36.51
CA LEU A 373 -10.38 4.39 36.53
C LEU A 373 -11.07 3.37 35.61
N TRP A 374 -12.40 3.45 35.43
CA TRP A 374 -13.15 2.48 34.61
C TRP A 374 -13.23 2.88 33.13
N LEU A 375 -13.62 4.12 32.81
CA LEU A 375 -13.69 4.60 31.42
C LEU A 375 -12.33 5.04 30.87
N GLY A 376 -11.49 5.71 31.65
CA GLY A 376 -10.18 6.20 31.21
C GLY A 376 -10.22 7.26 30.11
N GLN A 377 -11.38 7.86 29.84
CA GLN A 377 -11.60 8.81 28.75
C GLN A 377 -11.64 10.24 29.29
N LEU A 378 -10.46 10.87 29.39
CA LEU A 378 -10.30 12.26 29.81
C LEU A 378 -10.06 13.19 28.61
N LEU A 379 -10.14 14.50 28.81
CA LEU A 379 -9.68 15.48 27.83
C LEU A 379 -8.23 15.84 28.17
N SER A 380 -7.36 15.79 27.17
CA SER A 380 -5.95 16.18 27.26
C SER A 380 -5.57 17.10 26.10
N LEU A 381 -4.42 17.77 26.21
CA LEU A 381 -3.85 18.55 25.10
C LEU A 381 -3.47 17.65 23.92
N ALA A 382 -3.05 16.41 24.17
CA ALA A 382 -2.77 15.43 23.13
C ALA A 382 -4.02 15.15 22.29
N LEU A 383 -5.17 14.96 22.94
CA LEU A 383 -6.45 14.76 22.26
C LEU A 383 -6.82 15.96 21.37
N PHE A 384 -6.75 17.18 21.90
CA PHE A 384 -7.06 18.39 21.13
C PHE A 384 -6.09 18.65 19.99
N ALA A 385 -4.80 18.40 20.20
CA ALA A 385 -3.79 18.55 19.15
C ALA A 385 -3.97 17.50 18.05
N GLY A 386 -4.24 16.24 18.41
CA GLY A 386 -4.54 15.18 17.45
C GLY A 386 -5.78 15.48 16.61
N TRP A 387 -6.86 15.95 17.24
CA TRP A 387 -8.06 16.40 16.52
C TRP A 387 -7.82 17.61 15.63
N ALA A 388 -6.95 18.54 16.04
CA ALA A 388 -6.57 19.67 15.21
C ALA A 388 -5.79 19.23 13.97
N ARG A 389 -4.96 18.19 14.07
CA ARG A 389 -4.15 17.68 12.96
C ARG A 389 -4.95 16.82 11.99
N HIS A 390 -5.85 15.97 12.50
CA HIS A 390 -6.49 14.91 11.69
C HIS A 390 -8.02 15.00 11.59
N GLY A 391 -8.65 15.92 12.31
CA GLY A 391 -10.10 16.05 12.36
C GLY A 391 -10.75 15.28 13.53
N LEU A 392 -12.08 15.26 13.55
CA LEU A 392 -12.88 14.73 14.66
C LEU A 392 -13.42 13.32 14.34
N GLY A 393 -13.17 12.35 15.22
CA GLY A 393 -13.65 10.97 15.11
C GLY A 393 -15.11 10.78 15.54
N TRP A 394 -16.06 11.44 14.86
CA TRP A 394 -17.49 11.45 15.25
C TRP A 394 -18.14 10.06 15.26
N SER A 395 -17.74 9.16 14.37
CA SER A 395 -18.32 7.82 14.24
C SER A 395 -17.96 6.90 15.40
N GLN A 396 -16.74 6.99 15.93
CA GLN A 396 -16.22 6.06 16.95
C GLN A 396 -16.20 6.64 18.37
N ALA A 397 -16.08 7.96 18.51
CA ALA A 397 -15.87 8.62 19.81
C ALA A 397 -16.88 9.75 20.08
N SER A 398 -18.13 9.58 19.66
CA SER A 398 -19.19 10.63 19.75
C SER A 398 -19.35 11.23 21.15
N GLY A 399 -19.29 10.43 22.22
CA GLY A 399 -19.36 10.91 23.59
C GLY A 399 -18.13 11.74 24.00
N LEU A 400 -16.94 11.40 23.51
CA LEU A 400 -15.70 12.14 23.80
C LEU A 400 -15.67 13.47 23.04
N VAL A 401 -16.12 13.46 21.79
CA VAL A 401 -16.31 14.69 21.00
C VAL A 401 -17.35 15.60 21.67
N ALA A 402 -18.46 15.05 22.15
CA ALA A 402 -19.46 15.80 22.91
C ALA A 402 -18.88 16.37 24.23
N LEU A 403 -18.05 15.61 24.95
CA LEU A 403 -17.35 16.08 26.14
C LEU A 403 -16.42 17.25 25.83
N GLY A 404 -15.63 17.17 24.75
CA GLY A 404 -14.77 18.25 24.27
C GLY A 404 -15.55 19.49 23.86
N ALA A 405 -16.65 19.31 23.13
CA ALA A 405 -17.55 20.39 22.74
C ALA A 405 -18.16 21.09 23.97
N VAL A 406 -18.64 20.33 24.96
CA VAL A 406 -19.14 20.88 26.23
C VAL A 406 -18.05 21.63 26.99
N ALA A 407 -16.82 21.10 27.02
CA ALA A 407 -15.69 21.74 27.69
C ALA A 407 -15.29 23.09 27.07
N LEU A 408 -15.48 23.28 25.76
CA LEU A 408 -15.14 24.51 25.05
C LEU A 408 -16.33 25.50 24.93
N LEU A 409 -17.51 25.00 24.56
CA LEU A 409 -18.68 25.82 24.23
C LEU A 409 -19.41 26.33 25.48
N VAL A 410 -19.49 25.55 26.56
CA VAL A 410 -20.19 25.99 27.78
C VAL A 410 -19.47 27.15 28.49
N PRO A 411 -18.13 27.14 28.64
CA PRO A 411 -17.42 28.32 29.16
C PRO A 411 -17.52 29.55 28.27
N TRP A 412 -17.60 29.35 26.95
CA TRP A 412 -17.77 30.41 25.97
C TRP A 412 -19.16 31.06 26.08
N ALA A 413 -20.22 30.25 26.09
CA ALA A 413 -21.61 30.71 26.10
C ALA A 413 -22.11 31.10 27.50
N ALA A 414 -22.04 30.16 28.44
CA ALA A 414 -22.70 30.20 29.75
C ALA A 414 -21.79 30.62 30.91
N ARG A 415 -20.51 30.93 30.65
CA ARG A 415 -19.52 31.42 31.64
C ARG A 415 -19.14 30.42 32.75
N ARG A 416 -19.68 29.19 32.70
CA ARG A 416 -19.42 28.09 33.64
C ARG A 416 -18.37 27.12 33.10
N GLN A 417 -17.63 26.45 33.98
CA GLN A 417 -16.58 25.49 33.60
C GLN A 417 -16.98 24.06 33.99
N PRO A 418 -17.80 23.38 33.17
CA PRO A 418 -18.30 22.05 33.52
C PRO A 418 -17.16 21.02 33.63
N TYR A 419 -16.17 21.10 32.75
CA TYR A 419 -15.11 20.10 32.71
C TYR A 419 -14.23 20.09 33.96
N CYS A 420 -13.50 21.19 34.20
CA CYS A 420 -12.57 21.29 35.33
C CYS A 420 -13.23 21.14 36.71
N HIS A 421 -14.51 21.51 36.86
CA HIS A 421 -15.20 21.47 38.16
C HIS A 421 -16.04 20.21 38.39
N HIS A 422 -16.62 19.62 37.34
CA HIS A 422 -17.65 18.58 37.49
C HIS A 422 -17.45 17.34 36.63
N LEU A 423 -16.40 17.27 35.80
CA LEU A 423 -16.12 16.11 34.96
C LEU A 423 -14.67 15.64 35.03
N CYS A 424 -13.70 16.46 35.44
CA CYS A 424 -12.29 16.06 35.50
C CYS A 424 -12.02 15.13 36.71
N PRO A 425 -11.68 13.83 36.50
CA PRO A 425 -11.38 12.89 37.59
C PRO A 425 -10.18 13.33 38.43
N HIS A 426 -9.11 13.84 37.80
CA HIS A 426 -7.93 14.35 38.50
C HIS A 426 -8.25 15.55 39.40
N GLY A 427 -9.12 16.45 38.94
CA GLY A 427 -9.59 17.58 39.75
C GLY A 427 -10.45 17.14 40.94
N ALA A 428 -11.33 16.16 40.72
CA ALA A 428 -12.16 15.57 41.78
C ALA A 428 -11.29 14.88 42.85
N ALA A 429 -10.26 14.15 42.45
CA ALA A 429 -9.32 13.51 43.36
C ALA A 429 -8.53 14.52 44.21
N GLN A 430 -8.02 15.60 43.62
CA GLN A 430 -7.36 16.68 44.38
C GLN A 430 -8.31 17.34 45.38
N GLU A 431 -9.59 17.48 45.02
CA GLU A 431 -10.58 18.08 45.90
C GLU A 431 -10.97 17.17 47.08
N LEU A 432 -11.00 15.85 46.86
CA LEU A 432 -11.17 14.86 47.94
C LEU A 432 -10.00 14.94 48.94
N LEU A 433 -8.76 15.06 48.45
CA LEU A 433 -7.56 15.21 49.28
C LEU A 433 -7.51 16.57 50.00
N GLY A 434 -8.01 17.64 49.39
CA GLY A 434 -8.10 18.97 50.02
C GLY A 434 -9.05 19.06 51.22
N ARG A 435 -9.70 17.95 51.62
CA ARG A 435 -10.47 17.85 52.87
C ARG A 435 -9.57 17.73 54.11
N PHE A 436 -8.30 17.35 53.94
CA PHE A 436 -7.29 17.28 55.02
C PHE A 436 -6.74 18.66 55.39
N ARG A 437 -7.60 19.52 55.96
CA ARG A 437 -7.29 20.94 56.25
C ARG A 437 -6.06 21.18 57.14
N GLY A 438 -5.66 20.19 57.93
CA GLY A 438 -4.52 20.30 58.85
C GLY A 438 -3.15 20.42 58.19
N LEU A 439 -3.03 20.10 56.89
CA LEU A 439 -1.77 20.15 56.14
C LEU A 439 -1.66 21.39 55.23
N HIS A 440 -2.66 22.26 55.24
CA HIS A 440 -2.74 23.37 54.28
C HIS A 440 -1.67 24.45 54.53
N LEU A 441 -0.95 24.81 53.48
CA LEU A 441 -0.02 25.93 53.43
C LEU A 441 -0.71 27.16 52.84
N HIS A 442 -0.52 28.32 53.49
CA HIS A 442 -0.97 29.60 52.94
C HIS A 442 -0.02 30.06 51.85
N VAL A 443 -0.52 30.23 50.61
CA VAL A 443 0.26 30.78 49.50
C VAL A 443 0.09 32.29 49.45
N PRO A 444 1.14 33.10 49.68
CA PRO A 444 1.04 34.56 49.64
C PRO A 444 0.55 35.07 48.29
N THR A 445 -0.21 36.18 48.26
CA THR A 445 -0.82 36.74 47.05
C THR A 445 0.18 37.03 45.93
N ARG A 446 1.40 37.44 46.29
CA ARG A 446 2.50 37.67 45.33
C ARG A 446 2.89 36.39 44.59
N TRP A 447 3.00 35.28 45.31
CA TRP A 447 3.32 33.96 44.76
C TRP A 447 2.14 33.39 43.97
N HIS A 448 0.90 33.57 44.45
CA HIS A 448 -0.29 33.18 43.69
C HIS A 448 -0.32 33.83 42.31
N LYS A 449 -0.09 35.16 42.23
CA LYS A 449 -0.07 35.89 40.97
C LYS A 449 1.03 35.39 40.02
N ARG A 450 2.24 35.12 40.51
CA ARG A 450 3.33 34.57 39.69
C ARG A 450 3.05 33.15 39.21
N LEU A 451 2.66 32.26 40.12
CA LEU A 451 2.38 30.86 39.81
C LEU A 451 1.15 30.70 38.89
N SER A 452 0.20 31.63 38.92
CA SER A 452 -0.97 31.60 38.02
C SER A 452 -0.64 31.85 36.55
N ILE A 453 0.57 32.36 36.23
CA ILE A 453 1.04 32.55 34.86
C ILE A 453 1.59 31.24 34.27
N LEU A 454 2.15 30.38 35.13
CA LEU A 454 2.83 29.15 34.73
C LEU A 454 1.97 28.23 33.83
N PRO A 455 0.68 27.97 34.09
CA PRO A 455 -0.15 27.15 33.21
C PRO A 455 -0.23 27.66 31.77
N PHE A 456 -0.27 28.99 31.58
CA PHE A 456 -0.33 29.60 30.26
C PHE A 456 1.04 29.59 29.57
N ALA A 457 2.12 29.74 30.32
CA ALA A 457 3.48 29.58 29.81
C ALA A 457 3.72 28.13 29.35
N LEU A 458 3.30 27.13 30.15
CA LEU A 458 3.35 25.73 29.78
C LEU A 458 2.51 25.45 28.52
N LEU A 459 1.29 25.99 28.43
CA LEU A 459 0.46 25.87 27.24
C LEU A 459 1.15 26.44 25.98
N ALA A 460 1.80 27.59 26.10
CA ALA A 460 2.55 28.20 25.00
C ALA A 460 3.75 27.35 24.56
N VAL A 461 4.52 26.83 25.51
CA VAL A 461 5.66 25.93 25.23
C VAL A 461 5.16 24.65 24.54
N VAL A 462 4.10 24.03 25.06
CA VAL A 462 3.52 22.81 24.49
C VAL A 462 3.01 23.05 23.07
N PHE A 463 2.34 24.19 22.81
CA PHE A 463 1.87 24.55 21.48
C PHE A 463 3.01 24.77 20.47
N LEU A 464 4.03 25.55 20.84
CA LEU A 464 5.18 25.81 19.96
C LEU A 464 5.99 24.54 19.72
N ALA A 465 6.18 23.71 20.74
CA ALA A 465 6.84 22.42 20.59
C ALA A 465 6.02 21.45 19.72
N ALA A 466 4.69 21.49 19.77
CA ALA A 466 3.82 20.71 18.89
C ALA A 466 3.86 21.17 17.41
N LEU A 467 4.23 22.43 17.14
CA LEU A 467 4.51 22.94 15.80
C LEU A 467 5.91 22.56 15.32
N ALA A 468 6.92 22.68 16.19
CA ALA A 468 8.31 22.39 15.85
C ALA A 468 8.61 20.89 15.72
N TRP A 469 7.94 20.06 16.52
CA TRP A 469 8.07 18.62 16.52
C TRP A 469 6.70 17.95 16.43
N PRO A 470 6.13 17.81 15.22
CA PRO A 470 4.83 17.19 15.01
C PRO A 470 4.72 15.78 15.62
N GLY A 471 5.80 14.99 15.58
CA GLY A 471 5.87 13.66 16.18
C GLY A 471 6.03 13.62 17.71
N MET A 472 6.07 14.76 18.40
CA MET A 472 6.22 14.80 19.86
C MET A 472 4.91 14.45 20.57
N ASN A 473 5.01 13.54 21.54
CA ASN A 473 3.89 13.13 22.38
C ASN A 473 3.57 14.16 23.48
N LEU A 474 2.43 14.83 23.36
CA LEU A 474 1.98 15.82 24.34
C LEU A 474 1.36 15.17 25.60
N GLY A 475 0.85 13.94 25.51
CA GLY A 475 0.15 13.25 26.61
C GLY A 475 1.06 12.91 27.78
N ARG A 476 2.35 12.62 27.48
CA ARG A 476 3.40 12.37 28.49
C ARG A 476 3.62 13.53 29.46
N TRP A 477 3.22 14.74 29.11
CA TRP A 477 3.45 15.95 29.91
C TRP A 477 2.20 16.40 30.68
N GLU A 478 1.18 15.55 30.79
CA GLU A 478 -0.02 15.77 31.59
C GLU A 478 -0.36 14.56 32.47
N PRO A 479 -1.05 14.75 33.61
CA PRO A 479 -1.36 13.66 34.54
C PRO A 479 -2.57 12.81 34.10
N PHE A 480 -3.17 13.09 32.94
CA PHE A 480 -4.46 12.50 32.57
C PHE A 480 -4.34 11.04 32.15
N ASP A 481 -3.25 10.68 31.47
CA ASP A 481 -2.97 9.30 31.06
C ASP A 481 -2.73 8.38 32.28
N ALA A 482 -2.38 8.95 33.45
CA ALA A 482 -2.27 8.22 34.72
C ALA A 482 -3.58 7.57 35.20
N TRP A 483 -4.72 8.05 34.73
CA TRP A 483 -6.04 7.53 35.13
C TRP A 483 -6.46 6.31 34.32
N ALA A 484 -5.84 6.08 33.16
CA ALA A 484 -6.02 4.86 32.38
C ALA A 484 -5.15 3.74 32.99
N LEU A 485 -5.74 2.93 33.88
CA LEU A 485 -5.01 1.88 34.61
C LEU A 485 -4.21 0.98 33.66
N GLY A 486 -2.91 0.85 33.97
CA GLY A 486 -1.93 0.09 33.22
C GLY A 486 -1.30 0.79 32.02
N ALA A 487 -1.79 1.97 31.58
CA ALA A 487 -1.31 2.65 30.36
C ALA A 487 -0.17 3.61 30.64
N ALA A 488 -0.18 4.20 31.83
CA ALA A 488 0.63 5.34 32.15
C ALA A 488 2.11 4.99 32.24
N THR A 489 2.92 5.73 31.50
CA THR A 489 4.37 5.77 31.67
C THR A 489 4.78 6.45 32.99
N LEU A 490 6.04 6.33 33.39
CA LEU A 490 6.55 6.90 34.64
C LEU A 490 6.28 8.41 34.76
N ILE A 491 6.27 9.15 33.65
CA ILE A 491 6.12 10.62 33.65
C ILE A 491 4.67 11.04 33.99
N PRO A 492 3.60 10.62 33.28
CA PRO A 492 2.23 10.92 33.69
C PRO A 492 1.91 10.47 35.12
N LEU A 493 2.41 9.31 35.53
CA LEU A 493 2.20 8.79 36.88
C LEU A 493 2.86 9.68 37.95
N THR A 494 4.10 10.13 37.72
CA THR A 494 4.80 11.03 38.64
C THR A 494 4.16 12.42 38.67
N LEU A 495 3.69 12.94 37.55
CA LEU A 495 2.93 14.20 37.48
C LEU A 495 1.59 14.09 38.22
N ALA A 496 0.86 12.99 38.04
CA ALA A 496 -0.40 12.75 38.72
C ALA A 496 -0.20 12.59 40.23
N ALA A 497 0.75 11.76 40.66
CA ALA A 497 1.09 11.57 42.06
C ALA A 497 1.59 12.87 42.71
N GLY A 498 2.52 13.57 42.05
CA GLY A 498 3.02 14.87 42.49
C GLY A 498 1.90 15.92 42.60
N GLY A 499 0.97 15.95 41.65
CA GLY A 499 -0.20 16.82 41.69
C GLY A 499 -1.16 16.50 42.85
N LEU A 500 -1.36 15.22 43.17
CA LEU A 500 -2.15 14.78 44.32
C LEU A 500 -1.46 15.09 45.65
N VAL A 501 -0.15 14.89 45.76
CA VAL A 501 0.66 15.27 46.92
C VAL A 501 0.61 16.78 47.13
N ALA A 502 0.79 17.57 46.06
CA ALA A 502 0.67 19.02 46.13
C ALA A 502 -0.72 19.47 46.62
N ALA A 503 -1.78 18.71 46.29
CA ALA A 503 -3.14 19.02 46.72
C ALA A 503 -3.40 18.83 48.23
N LEU A 504 -2.56 18.05 48.93
CA LEU A 504 -2.59 17.94 50.39
C LEU A 504 -2.17 19.25 51.08
N PHE A 505 -1.24 19.98 50.48
CA PHE A 505 -0.71 21.24 51.03
C PHE A 505 -1.41 22.47 50.45
N VAL A 506 -1.73 22.44 49.16
CA VAL A 506 -2.36 23.55 48.46
C VAL A 506 -3.58 23.03 47.72
N PRO A 507 -4.81 23.33 48.19
CA PRO A 507 -6.04 22.79 47.61
C PRO A 507 -6.10 23.02 46.10
N GLN A 508 -6.23 21.92 45.33
CA GLN A 508 -6.21 21.93 43.86
C GLN A 508 -4.92 22.53 43.26
N GLY A 509 -3.77 22.32 43.89
CA GLY A 509 -2.49 22.92 43.53
C GLY A 509 -2.10 22.73 42.05
N PHE A 510 -2.22 21.50 41.54
CA PHE A 510 -1.91 21.23 40.13
C PHE A 510 -2.89 21.94 39.18
N CYS A 511 -4.20 21.85 39.45
CA CYS A 511 -5.22 22.51 38.63
C CYS A 511 -5.12 24.05 38.63
N LYS A 512 -4.53 24.64 39.68
CA LYS A 512 -4.33 26.08 39.80
C LYS A 512 -3.06 26.57 39.11
N TYR A 513 -1.95 25.83 39.25
CA TYR A 513 -0.62 26.36 38.93
C TYR A 513 0.16 25.58 37.87
N ALA A 514 -0.27 24.38 37.47
CA ALA A 514 0.51 23.54 36.55
C ALA A 514 -0.29 22.99 35.35
N CYS A 515 -1.63 22.98 35.38
CA CYS A 515 -2.46 22.32 34.36
C CYS A 515 -2.62 23.14 33.05
N PRO A 516 -1.97 22.74 31.92
CA PRO A 516 -2.04 23.50 30.68
C PRO A 516 -3.35 23.25 29.91
N THR A 517 -3.95 22.04 29.96
CA THR A 517 -5.34 21.82 29.54
C THR A 517 -6.32 22.77 30.24
N GLY A 518 -6.16 22.96 31.55
CA GLY A 518 -6.97 23.90 32.33
C GLY A 518 -6.76 25.36 31.90
N ALA A 519 -5.54 25.73 31.49
CA ALA A 519 -5.24 27.05 30.94
C ALA A 519 -5.93 27.29 29.59
N LEU A 520 -5.94 26.27 28.70
CA LEU A 520 -6.65 26.31 27.42
C LEU A 520 -8.16 26.56 27.65
N LEU A 521 -8.79 25.79 28.53
CA LEU A 521 -10.22 25.97 28.86
C LEU A 521 -10.52 27.30 29.56
N LYS A 522 -9.57 27.86 30.32
CA LYS A 522 -9.67 29.20 30.92
C LYS A 522 -9.50 30.32 29.89
N LEU A 523 -8.73 30.08 28.81
CA LEU A 523 -8.57 31.06 27.72
C LEU A 523 -9.91 31.34 27.04
N VAL A 524 -10.73 30.31 26.81
CA VAL A 524 -12.04 30.42 26.14
C VAL A 524 -13.11 31.08 27.02
N ARG A 525 -12.98 30.98 28.35
CA ARG A 525 -13.99 31.44 29.30
C ARG A 525 -14.13 32.96 29.34
N THR A 526 -15.38 33.44 29.29
CA THR A 526 -15.75 34.82 29.62
C THR A 526 -16.24 34.96 31.07
N PRO A 527 -15.47 35.56 32.00
CA PRO A 527 -15.85 35.67 33.41
C PRO A 527 -17.00 36.64 33.72
N SER A 528 -17.19 37.74 32.96
CA SER A 528 -18.25 38.73 33.22
C SER A 528 -18.81 39.36 31.93
N GLU A 529 -19.93 40.10 32.05
CA GLU A 529 -20.50 40.91 30.94
C GLU A 529 -19.66 42.12 30.57
N SER A 530 -18.77 42.50 31.49
CA SER A 530 -17.79 43.57 31.38
C SER A 530 -16.38 43.02 31.09
N ASP A 531 -16.24 41.78 30.64
CA ASP A 531 -14.95 41.17 30.33
C ASP A 531 -14.24 41.99 29.24
N ARG A 532 -12.97 42.29 29.46
CA ARG A 532 -12.16 43.11 28.57
C ARG A 532 -10.96 42.32 28.08
N TRP A 533 -10.36 42.83 27.02
CA TRP A 533 -9.07 42.37 26.55
C TRP A 533 -8.06 42.38 27.71
N SER A 534 -7.39 41.25 27.90
CA SER A 534 -6.53 41.00 29.05
C SER A 534 -5.18 40.42 28.61
N ALA A 535 -4.22 40.33 29.55
CA ALA A 535 -2.87 39.84 29.25
C ALA A 535 -2.86 38.42 28.65
N ARG A 536 -3.85 37.57 28.98
CA ARG A 536 -4.00 36.24 28.36
C ARG A 536 -4.35 36.32 26.88
N ASP A 537 -5.14 37.33 26.48
CA ASP A 537 -5.57 37.51 25.10
C ASP A 537 -4.39 38.03 24.26
N THR A 538 -3.64 39.01 24.78
CA THR A 538 -2.39 39.47 24.16
C THR A 538 -1.35 38.36 24.06
N GLY A 539 -1.18 37.56 25.12
CA GLY A 539 -0.23 36.44 25.14
C GLY A 539 -0.57 35.39 24.07
N ALA A 540 -1.84 35.00 23.95
CA ALA A 540 -2.27 34.07 22.91
C ALA A 540 -2.08 34.64 21.50
N ALA A 541 -2.38 35.92 21.27
CA ALA A 541 -2.14 36.56 19.98
C ALA A 541 -0.65 36.55 19.60
N ALA A 542 0.24 36.84 20.56
CA ALA A 542 1.69 36.81 20.34
C ALA A 542 2.19 35.38 20.02
N ILE A 543 1.74 34.37 20.75
CA ILE A 543 2.12 32.96 20.50
C ILE A 543 1.61 32.47 19.15
N LEU A 544 0.39 32.84 18.75
CA LEU A 544 -0.14 32.51 17.42
C LEU A 544 0.66 33.19 16.31
N ALA A 545 1.08 34.44 16.50
CA ALA A 545 1.94 35.13 15.54
C ALA A 545 3.31 34.45 15.41
N ILE A 546 3.92 34.03 16.52
CA ILE A 546 5.17 33.24 16.52
C ILE A 546 4.95 31.91 15.79
N GLY A 547 3.87 31.20 16.08
CA GLY A 547 3.53 29.95 15.41
C GLY A 547 3.33 30.12 13.90
N ALA A 548 2.62 31.17 13.48
CA ALA A 548 2.42 31.50 12.07
C ALA A 548 3.75 31.82 11.38
N ALA A 549 4.60 32.65 11.99
CA ALA A 549 5.93 32.96 11.48
C ALA A 549 6.81 31.71 11.36
N PHE A 550 6.76 30.82 12.37
CA PHE A 550 7.46 29.54 12.34
C PHE A 550 6.98 28.66 11.18
N THR A 551 5.67 28.47 11.01
CA THR A 551 5.13 27.65 9.90
C THR A 551 5.39 28.25 8.52
N ALA A 552 5.53 29.57 8.41
CA ALA A 552 5.87 30.25 7.17
C ALA A 552 7.37 30.16 6.85
N ALA A 553 8.24 30.24 7.86
CA ALA A 553 9.69 30.12 7.71
C ALA A 553 10.15 28.67 7.50
N PHE A 554 9.42 27.71 8.06
CA PHE A 554 9.69 26.28 7.97
C PHE A 554 8.45 25.55 7.45
N PRO A 555 8.11 25.69 6.14
CA PRO A 555 7.06 24.87 5.55
C PRO A 555 7.41 23.39 5.71
N ALA A 556 6.40 22.54 5.92
CA ALA A 556 6.59 21.12 6.27
C ALA A 556 7.53 20.35 5.31
N GLU A 557 7.66 20.80 4.06
CA GLU A 557 8.60 20.27 3.05
C GLU A 557 10.09 20.52 3.38
N ASN A 558 10.43 21.60 4.10
CA ASN A 558 11.81 22.02 4.36
C ASN A 558 12.40 21.50 5.67
N ILE A 559 11.60 20.92 6.57
CA ILE A 559 12.08 20.37 7.86
C ILE A 559 12.91 19.08 7.65
N HIS A 560 12.89 18.50 6.44
CA HIS A 560 13.67 17.32 6.05
C HIS A 560 15.15 17.60 5.72
N LEU A 561 15.60 18.86 5.67
CA LEU A 561 16.97 19.20 5.22
C LEU A 561 18.10 19.01 6.26
N ALA A 562 17.81 18.58 7.49
CA ALA A 562 18.83 18.38 8.52
C ALA A 562 19.29 16.93 8.73
N THR A 563 18.78 15.97 7.96
CA THR A 563 19.31 14.60 7.91
C THR A 563 19.51 14.24 6.45
N THR A 564 20.76 13.96 6.07
CA THR A 564 21.15 13.40 4.77
C THR A 564 20.23 12.23 4.37
N SER A 565 19.21 12.51 3.57
CA SER A 565 18.31 11.55 2.96
C SER A 565 18.36 11.77 1.46
N GLU A 566 18.66 10.72 0.72
CA GLU A 566 18.63 10.72 -0.75
C GLU A 566 17.29 11.26 -1.27
N ALA A 567 17.32 12.03 -2.36
CA ALA A 567 16.13 12.59 -2.99
C ALA A 567 15.11 11.47 -3.30
N PRO A 568 13.80 11.73 -3.16
CA PRO A 568 12.77 10.71 -3.35
C PRO A 568 12.88 10.07 -4.73
N ILE A 569 12.73 8.74 -4.78
CA ILE A 569 12.75 7.95 -6.01
C ILE A 569 11.30 7.56 -6.32
N THR A 570 10.79 7.99 -7.47
CA THR A 570 9.52 7.50 -8.02
C THR A 570 9.81 6.22 -8.80
N GLU A 571 9.07 5.14 -8.50
CA GLU A 571 9.21 3.85 -9.19
C GLU A 571 7.94 3.50 -9.97
N ILE A 572 8.13 3.13 -11.23
CA ILE A 572 7.10 2.70 -12.17
C ILE A 572 7.49 1.30 -12.64
N HIS A 573 6.54 0.38 -12.74
CA HIS A 573 6.80 -0.98 -13.17
C HIS A 573 5.64 -1.52 -13.99
N GLY A 574 5.93 -2.48 -14.84
CA GLY A 574 4.93 -3.20 -15.62
C GLY A 574 5.51 -4.47 -16.24
N ALA A 575 4.80 -4.99 -17.24
CA ALA A 575 5.23 -6.16 -18.01
C ALA A 575 5.23 -5.84 -19.50
N ALA A 576 6.24 -6.35 -20.20
CA ALA A 576 6.40 -6.26 -21.66
C ALA A 576 7.38 -7.34 -22.13
N PHE A 577 7.30 -7.75 -23.40
CA PHE A 577 8.21 -8.72 -24.02
C PHE A 577 8.32 -10.08 -23.30
N GLY A 578 7.26 -10.49 -22.59
CA GLY A 578 7.27 -11.71 -21.78
C GLY A 578 8.11 -11.62 -20.49
N THR A 579 8.51 -10.41 -20.10
CA THR A 579 9.27 -10.12 -18.87
C THR A 579 8.67 -8.90 -18.12
N THR A 580 9.36 -8.41 -17.10
CA THR A 580 9.03 -7.18 -16.37
C THR A 580 9.93 -6.03 -16.79
N TRP A 581 9.45 -4.81 -16.58
CA TRP A 581 10.25 -3.60 -16.67
C TRP A 581 10.05 -2.74 -15.41
N THR A 582 11.09 -1.98 -15.06
CA THR A 582 11.13 -1.07 -13.92
C THR A 582 11.80 0.24 -14.32
N VAL A 583 11.18 1.37 -13.99
CA VAL A 583 11.73 2.71 -14.17
C VAL A 583 11.77 3.42 -12.82
N LYS A 584 12.96 3.85 -12.40
CA LYS A 584 13.21 4.61 -11.18
C LYS A 584 13.66 6.02 -11.54
N ILE A 585 13.04 7.04 -10.97
CA ILE A 585 13.31 8.45 -11.29
C ILE A 585 13.61 9.17 -9.99
N ARG A 586 14.77 9.83 -9.88
CA ARG A 586 15.19 10.56 -8.67
C ARG A 586 14.83 12.04 -8.81
N GLY A 587 14.08 12.57 -7.84
CA GLY A 587 13.65 13.98 -7.82
C GLY A 587 12.27 14.23 -8.46
N ALA A 588 11.85 15.50 -8.40
CA ALA A 588 10.61 16.16 -8.88
C ALA A 588 9.26 15.42 -8.75
N SER A 589 8.20 16.18 -8.45
CA SER A 589 6.82 15.68 -8.53
C SER A 589 6.45 15.42 -10.00
N ILE A 590 6.22 14.17 -10.37
CA ILE A 590 5.76 13.77 -11.70
C ILE A 590 4.29 13.32 -11.63
N ASP A 591 3.56 13.47 -12.74
CA ASP A 591 2.32 12.73 -12.93
C ASP A 591 2.67 11.27 -13.27
N ARG A 592 2.75 10.45 -12.23
CA ARG A 592 3.11 9.03 -12.33
C ARG A 592 2.16 8.28 -13.27
N ASP A 593 0.87 8.60 -13.26
CA ASP A 593 -0.14 7.87 -14.03
C ASP A 593 -0.09 8.23 -15.51
N LEU A 594 0.20 9.49 -15.84
CA LEU A 594 0.49 9.89 -17.21
C LEU A 594 1.75 9.19 -17.74
N LEU A 595 2.85 9.26 -16.97
CA LEU A 595 4.12 8.69 -17.40
C LEU A 595 4.07 7.16 -17.52
N ASN A 596 3.39 6.48 -16.58
CA ASN A 596 3.16 5.04 -16.66
C ASN A 596 2.40 4.67 -17.94
N ARG A 597 1.32 5.39 -18.27
CA ARG A 597 0.55 5.13 -19.49
C ARG A 597 1.36 5.34 -20.76
N GLU A 598 2.21 6.36 -20.82
CA GLU A 598 3.07 6.59 -21.98
C GLU A 598 4.15 5.52 -22.15
N ILE A 599 4.80 5.12 -21.05
CA ILE A 599 5.80 4.03 -21.07
C ILE A 599 5.13 2.71 -21.48
N GLU A 600 3.99 2.36 -20.87
CA GLU A 600 3.21 1.17 -21.24
C GLU A 600 2.78 1.21 -22.71
N ALA A 601 2.29 2.34 -23.19
CA ALA A 601 1.87 2.50 -24.58
C ALA A 601 3.05 2.30 -25.55
N GLU A 602 4.22 2.84 -25.23
CA GLU A 602 5.40 2.70 -26.07
C GLU A 602 5.95 1.27 -26.06
N LEU A 603 6.07 0.64 -24.89
CA LEU A 603 6.53 -0.74 -24.79
C LEU A 603 5.56 -1.71 -25.50
N ASN A 604 4.25 -1.49 -25.36
CA ASN A 604 3.25 -2.24 -26.12
C ASN A 604 3.38 -1.97 -27.62
N ARG A 605 3.56 -0.72 -28.06
CA ARG A 605 3.77 -0.38 -29.48
C ARG A 605 4.96 -1.14 -30.04
N LEU A 606 6.10 -1.10 -29.34
CA LEU A 606 7.33 -1.81 -29.74
C LEU A 606 7.10 -3.32 -29.80
N GLU A 607 6.47 -3.90 -28.78
CA GLU A 607 6.19 -5.34 -28.75
C GLU A 607 5.29 -5.76 -29.91
N PHE A 608 4.16 -5.08 -30.11
CA PHE A 608 3.21 -5.40 -31.18
C PHE A 608 3.73 -5.04 -32.58
N SER A 609 4.72 -4.15 -32.69
CA SER A 609 5.32 -3.75 -33.97
C SER A 609 6.54 -4.59 -34.37
N LEU A 610 7.38 -4.99 -33.42
CA LEU A 610 8.70 -5.57 -33.69
C LEU A 610 8.89 -6.99 -33.16
N SER A 611 8.12 -7.44 -32.15
CA SER A 611 8.32 -8.77 -31.57
C SER A 611 7.81 -9.86 -32.51
N HIS A 612 8.65 -10.86 -32.80
CA HIS A 612 8.24 -12.03 -33.56
C HIS A 612 7.26 -12.96 -32.80
N TRP A 613 7.02 -12.69 -31.50
CA TRP A 613 5.98 -13.33 -30.69
C TRP A 613 4.58 -12.76 -30.92
N ARG A 614 4.48 -11.57 -31.53
CA ARG A 614 3.21 -10.95 -31.88
C ARG A 614 2.90 -11.22 -33.33
N GLU A 615 1.82 -11.94 -33.60
CA GLU A 615 1.45 -12.34 -34.96
C GLU A 615 1.24 -11.13 -35.90
N SER A 616 0.77 -10.00 -35.37
CA SER A 616 0.52 -8.77 -36.12
C SER A 616 1.77 -7.91 -36.38
N SER A 617 2.95 -8.28 -35.87
CA SER A 617 4.14 -7.43 -35.97
C SER A 617 4.73 -7.40 -37.38
N ALA A 618 5.49 -6.33 -37.69
CA ALA A 618 6.21 -6.20 -38.94
C ALA A 618 7.24 -7.32 -39.13
N THR A 619 7.91 -7.72 -38.04
CA THR A 619 8.84 -8.86 -38.04
C THR A 619 8.12 -10.16 -38.37
N SER A 620 6.97 -10.44 -37.74
CA SER A 620 6.18 -11.63 -38.03
C SER A 620 5.62 -11.62 -39.46
N ALA A 621 5.21 -10.47 -39.97
CA ALA A 621 4.78 -10.32 -41.36
C ALA A 621 5.92 -10.62 -42.35
N PHE A 622 7.13 -10.10 -42.12
CA PHE A 622 8.31 -10.42 -42.91
C PHE A 622 8.66 -11.92 -42.83
N ASN A 623 8.63 -12.49 -41.62
CA ASN A 623 8.93 -13.91 -41.39
C ASN A 623 7.97 -14.83 -42.14
N ARG A 624 6.66 -14.51 -42.15
CA ARG A 624 5.64 -15.31 -42.86
C ARG A 624 5.64 -15.13 -44.38
N ALA A 625 6.21 -14.03 -44.90
CA ALA A 625 6.21 -13.76 -46.32
C ALA A 625 6.96 -14.86 -47.09
N ASP A 626 6.24 -15.68 -47.86
CA ASP A 626 6.82 -16.78 -48.65
C ASP A 626 7.34 -16.27 -50.00
N THR A 627 8.21 -15.27 -49.96
CA THR A 627 8.77 -14.59 -51.13
C THR A 627 10.22 -14.18 -50.90
N THR A 628 10.98 -14.08 -51.99
CA THR A 628 12.34 -13.52 -52.01
C THR A 628 12.37 -12.08 -52.56
N ALA A 629 11.22 -11.57 -53.03
CA ALA A 629 11.10 -10.19 -53.47
C ALA A 629 11.26 -9.22 -52.28
N PRO A 630 11.76 -8.00 -52.51
CA PRO A 630 11.81 -6.96 -51.47
C PRO A 630 10.43 -6.65 -50.87
N VAL A 631 10.38 -6.62 -49.53
CA VAL A 631 9.20 -6.30 -48.73
C VAL A 631 9.44 -4.98 -48.01
N GLY A 632 8.46 -4.07 -48.07
CA GLY A 632 8.49 -2.81 -47.31
C GLY A 632 8.37 -3.08 -45.81
N VAL A 633 9.22 -2.44 -45.02
CA VAL A 633 9.29 -2.61 -43.55
C VAL A 633 9.39 -1.26 -42.86
N THR A 634 9.20 -1.23 -41.54
CA THR A 634 9.36 0.02 -40.78
C THR A 634 10.84 0.42 -40.70
N PRO A 635 11.15 1.73 -40.63
CA PRO A 635 12.50 2.21 -40.41
C PRO A 635 13.14 1.62 -39.14
N GLU A 636 12.38 1.48 -38.05
CA GLU A 636 12.89 0.85 -36.82
C GLU A 636 13.32 -0.60 -37.06
N LEU A 637 12.53 -1.40 -37.79
CA LEU A 637 12.90 -2.78 -38.11
C LEU A 637 14.21 -2.84 -38.92
N LEU A 638 14.40 -1.92 -39.86
CA LEU A 638 15.65 -1.85 -40.63
C LEU A 638 16.86 -1.45 -39.80
N GLU A 639 16.70 -0.53 -38.86
CA GLU A 639 17.78 -0.13 -37.96
C GLU A 639 18.24 -1.32 -37.12
N LEU A 640 17.30 -2.02 -36.48
CA LEU A 640 17.60 -3.18 -35.63
C LEU A 640 18.26 -4.31 -36.43
N VAL A 641 17.71 -4.65 -37.60
CA VAL A 641 18.29 -5.68 -38.48
C VAL A 641 19.64 -5.25 -39.04
N GLY A 642 19.82 -3.97 -39.36
CA GLY A 642 21.08 -3.43 -39.85
C GLY A 642 22.20 -3.49 -38.81
N PHE A 643 21.90 -3.14 -37.56
CA PHE A 643 22.84 -3.30 -36.47
C PHE A 643 23.15 -4.77 -36.19
N ALA A 644 22.13 -5.63 -36.13
CA ALA A 644 22.32 -7.06 -35.93
C ALA A 644 23.18 -7.70 -37.05
N ARG A 645 22.97 -7.31 -38.32
CA ARG A 645 23.82 -7.72 -39.45
C ARG A 645 25.27 -7.31 -39.28
N THR A 646 25.52 -6.12 -38.72
CA THR A 646 26.88 -5.65 -38.41
C THR A 646 27.55 -6.56 -37.37
N LEU A 647 26.81 -6.95 -36.32
CA LEU A 647 27.29 -7.91 -35.33
C LEU A 647 27.57 -9.28 -35.95
N SER A 648 26.71 -9.75 -36.85
CA SER A 648 26.94 -11.01 -37.57
C SER A 648 28.22 -10.97 -38.39
N ALA A 649 28.49 -9.88 -39.10
CA ALA A 649 29.73 -9.71 -39.85
C ALA A 649 30.96 -9.68 -38.93
N LYS A 650 30.92 -8.92 -37.84
CA LYS A 650 32.02 -8.79 -36.87
C LYS A 650 32.35 -10.11 -36.15
N THR A 651 31.33 -10.92 -35.87
CA THR A 651 31.48 -12.24 -35.24
C THR A 651 31.69 -13.38 -36.24
N ARG A 652 31.85 -13.07 -37.54
CA ARG A 652 32.00 -14.05 -38.63
C ARG A 652 30.88 -15.11 -38.62
N GLY A 653 29.65 -14.63 -38.46
CA GLY A 653 28.42 -15.42 -38.42
C GLY A 653 28.31 -16.35 -37.20
N SER A 654 28.99 -16.04 -36.08
CA SER A 654 28.76 -16.78 -34.83
C SER A 654 27.53 -16.25 -34.10
N TYR A 655 27.29 -14.94 -34.20
CA TYR A 655 25.98 -14.33 -33.97
C TYR A 655 25.23 -14.22 -35.30
N ASP A 656 23.92 -14.48 -35.28
CA ASP A 656 23.06 -14.29 -36.44
C ASP A 656 21.62 -13.98 -36.00
N VAL A 657 21.04 -12.92 -36.56
CA VAL A 657 19.66 -12.48 -36.27
C VAL A 657 18.62 -13.38 -36.95
N THR A 658 19.01 -14.22 -37.91
CA THR A 658 18.08 -15.08 -38.66
C THR A 658 17.87 -16.45 -38.01
N VAL A 659 18.16 -16.58 -36.72
CA VAL A 659 18.09 -17.86 -35.99
C VAL A 659 16.68 -18.27 -35.60
N ALA A 660 15.64 -17.50 -35.95
CA ALA A 660 14.25 -17.80 -35.60
C ALA A 660 13.79 -19.23 -35.95
N PRO A 661 14.17 -19.84 -37.10
CA PRO A 661 13.82 -21.23 -37.39
C PRO A 661 14.42 -22.22 -36.37
N LEU A 662 15.62 -21.92 -35.86
CA LEU A 662 16.30 -22.73 -34.85
C LEU A 662 15.72 -22.48 -33.46
N THR A 663 15.46 -21.23 -33.07
CA THR A 663 14.86 -20.93 -31.76
C THR A 663 13.48 -21.55 -31.64
N ALA A 664 12.67 -21.53 -32.71
CA ALA A 664 11.41 -22.26 -32.77
C ALA A 664 11.58 -23.77 -32.58
N ALA A 665 12.55 -24.40 -33.27
CA ALA A 665 12.82 -25.84 -33.15
C ALA A 665 13.27 -26.24 -31.73
N TRP A 666 14.02 -25.37 -31.05
CA TRP A 666 14.47 -25.58 -29.67
C TRP A 666 13.46 -25.12 -28.60
N SER A 667 12.24 -24.74 -29.00
CA SER A 667 11.17 -24.26 -28.10
C SER A 667 11.43 -22.92 -27.41
N TYR A 668 12.31 -22.10 -27.97
CA TYR A 668 12.58 -20.72 -27.54
C TYR A 668 11.86 -19.68 -28.41
N GLY A 669 10.95 -20.11 -29.28
CA GLY A 669 10.17 -19.24 -30.16
C GLY A 669 8.65 -19.40 -29.99
N PRO A 670 7.85 -18.65 -30.77
CA PRO A 670 6.39 -18.54 -30.62
C PRO A 670 5.62 -19.85 -30.79
N ALA A 671 6.23 -20.84 -31.45
CA ALA A 671 5.68 -22.18 -31.63
C ALA A 671 5.56 -22.98 -30.31
N GLY A 672 6.06 -22.45 -29.19
CA GLY A 672 5.93 -23.06 -27.88
C GLY A 672 6.75 -24.35 -27.76
N GLN A 673 6.26 -25.29 -26.95
CA GLN A 673 6.98 -26.52 -26.64
C GLN A 673 7.04 -27.48 -27.84
N GLN A 674 8.24 -27.78 -28.29
CA GLN A 674 8.56 -28.70 -29.38
C GLN A 674 9.37 -29.91 -28.85
N PRO A 675 9.26 -31.08 -29.50
CA PRO A 675 10.21 -32.17 -29.29
C PRO A 675 11.64 -31.71 -29.57
N THR A 676 12.62 -32.26 -28.86
CA THR A 676 14.04 -31.99 -29.13
C THR A 676 14.35 -32.30 -30.60
N PRO A 677 14.94 -31.35 -31.35
CA PRO A 677 15.12 -31.51 -32.79
C PRO A 677 16.13 -32.62 -33.09
N THR A 678 15.79 -33.48 -34.07
CA THR A 678 16.71 -34.50 -34.57
C THR A 678 17.78 -33.86 -35.45
N ASP A 679 18.90 -34.56 -35.64
CA ASP A 679 19.97 -34.11 -36.54
C ASP A 679 19.47 -33.87 -37.97
N ALA A 680 18.54 -34.70 -38.44
CA ALA A 680 17.88 -34.52 -39.73
C ALA A 680 16.99 -33.26 -39.77
N ALA A 681 16.27 -32.96 -38.69
CA ALA A 681 15.47 -31.74 -38.59
C ALA A 681 16.36 -30.48 -38.58
N LEU A 682 17.47 -30.51 -37.84
CA LEU A 682 18.44 -29.40 -37.83
C LEU A 682 19.08 -29.19 -39.20
N ALA A 683 19.49 -30.27 -39.88
CA ALA A 683 20.06 -30.21 -41.23
C ALA A 683 19.10 -29.59 -42.26
N ALA A 684 17.78 -29.79 -42.10
CA ALA A 684 16.76 -29.18 -42.95
C ALA A 684 16.52 -27.68 -42.65
N LEU A 685 16.81 -27.23 -41.42
CA LEU A 685 16.64 -25.83 -41.00
C LEU A 685 17.86 -24.97 -41.31
N LEU A 686 19.07 -25.53 -41.27
CA LEU A 686 20.33 -24.78 -41.49
C LEU A 686 20.36 -23.95 -42.80
N PRO A 687 19.87 -24.44 -43.96
CA PRO A 687 19.83 -23.62 -45.18
C PRO A 687 18.95 -22.37 -45.07
N GLN A 688 18.01 -22.34 -44.11
CA GLN A 688 17.08 -21.25 -43.87
C GLN A 688 17.67 -20.15 -42.97
N VAL A 689 18.88 -20.35 -42.46
CA VAL A 689 19.59 -19.44 -41.55
C VAL A 689 20.81 -18.88 -42.26
N GLY A 690 21.01 -17.57 -42.20
CA GLY A 690 22.21 -16.90 -42.67
C GLY A 690 21.97 -15.41 -42.90
N TRP A 691 22.64 -14.56 -42.12
CA TRP A 691 22.59 -13.11 -42.25
C TRP A 691 23.03 -12.59 -43.63
N GLU A 692 23.90 -13.33 -44.35
CA GLU A 692 24.32 -12.99 -45.72
C GLU A 692 23.17 -13.10 -46.73
N GLN A 693 22.13 -13.86 -46.38
CA GLN A 693 20.93 -14.01 -47.19
C GLN A 693 19.95 -12.83 -47.02
N LEU A 694 20.21 -11.89 -46.09
CA LEU A 694 19.43 -10.67 -45.93
C LEU A 694 20.03 -9.52 -46.73
N THR A 695 19.19 -8.86 -47.54
CA THR A 695 19.54 -7.60 -48.22
C THR A 695 18.68 -6.47 -47.68
N LEU A 696 19.33 -5.38 -47.28
CA LEU A 696 18.70 -4.19 -46.74
C LEU A 696 18.81 -3.06 -47.77
N ASP A 697 17.69 -2.44 -48.11
CA ASP A 697 17.62 -1.19 -48.86
C ASP A 697 17.16 -0.10 -47.89
N LEU A 698 18.14 0.67 -47.39
CA LEU A 698 17.90 1.71 -46.40
C LEU A 698 17.15 2.91 -47.01
N ASP A 699 17.38 3.22 -48.28
CA ASP A 699 16.78 4.38 -48.95
C ASP A 699 15.28 4.18 -49.18
N ARG A 700 14.87 2.95 -49.49
CA ARG A 700 13.48 2.60 -49.79
C ARG A 700 12.74 1.94 -48.62
N ALA A 701 13.40 1.79 -47.48
CA ALA A 701 12.92 1.06 -46.33
C ALA A 701 12.44 -0.38 -46.68
N MET A 702 13.25 -1.13 -47.42
CA MET A 702 12.91 -2.50 -47.86
C MET A 702 13.88 -3.55 -47.33
N LEU A 703 13.35 -4.73 -47.06
CA LEU A 703 14.10 -5.92 -46.65
C LEU A 703 13.77 -7.07 -47.60
N SER A 704 14.78 -7.81 -48.06
CA SER A 704 14.60 -9.04 -48.81
C SER A 704 15.43 -10.18 -48.24
N LYS A 705 14.98 -11.41 -48.51
CA LYS A 705 15.64 -12.65 -48.08
C LYS A 705 15.87 -13.57 -49.28
N ALA A 706 17.05 -14.18 -49.37
CA ALA A 706 17.39 -15.10 -50.45
C ALA A 706 16.66 -16.45 -50.34
N HIS A 707 16.25 -16.84 -49.12
CA HIS A 707 15.46 -18.05 -48.86
C HIS A 707 14.09 -17.68 -48.27
N PRO A 708 12.97 -18.17 -48.82
CA PRO A 708 11.63 -17.71 -48.42
C PRO A 708 11.25 -18.09 -46.98
N LYS A 709 11.82 -19.19 -46.45
CA LYS A 709 11.64 -19.60 -45.04
C LYS A 709 12.61 -18.95 -44.04
N LEU A 710 13.51 -18.07 -44.49
CA LEU A 710 14.34 -17.31 -43.58
C LEU A 710 13.45 -16.41 -42.71
N ALA A 711 13.73 -16.43 -41.41
CA ALA A 711 12.99 -15.68 -40.40
C ALA A 711 13.95 -15.03 -39.40
N ILE A 712 13.58 -13.85 -38.93
CA ILE A 712 14.37 -12.98 -38.05
C ILE A 712 13.84 -13.07 -36.62
N ASP A 713 14.77 -13.10 -35.67
CA ASP A 713 14.56 -12.99 -34.23
C ASP A 713 15.33 -11.79 -33.68
N LEU A 714 14.60 -10.79 -33.14
CA LEU A 714 15.17 -9.57 -32.57
C LEU A 714 15.40 -9.65 -31.06
N GLY A 715 15.26 -10.83 -30.45
CA GLY A 715 15.33 -10.98 -28.99
C GLY A 715 16.63 -10.45 -28.37
N SER A 716 17.73 -10.44 -29.11
CA SER A 716 19.05 -9.99 -28.64
C SER A 716 19.33 -8.49 -28.81
N VAL A 717 18.35 -7.71 -29.26
CA VAL A 717 18.52 -6.26 -29.54
C VAL A 717 17.29 -5.43 -29.16
N LEU A 718 16.11 -6.06 -29.06
CA LEU A 718 14.85 -5.36 -28.88
C LEU A 718 14.68 -4.76 -27.48
N GLN A 719 15.15 -5.43 -26.43
CA GLN A 719 15.02 -4.95 -25.05
C GLN A 719 15.95 -3.77 -24.79
N GLY A 720 17.21 -3.85 -25.24
CA GLY A 720 18.11 -2.70 -25.21
C GLY A 720 17.61 -1.51 -26.04
N TYR A 721 16.95 -1.76 -27.18
CA TYR A 721 16.30 -0.67 -27.94
C TYR A 721 15.12 -0.06 -27.19
N ALA A 722 14.35 -0.86 -26.47
CA ALA A 722 13.23 -0.39 -25.65
C ALA A 722 13.71 0.53 -24.52
N ASP A 723 14.85 0.23 -23.88
CA ASP A 723 15.48 1.12 -22.90
C ASP A 723 15.77 2.50 -23.50
N ASP A 724 16.33 2.54 -24.71
CA ASP A 724 16.65 3.78 -25.42
C ASP A 724 15.36 4.60 -25.73
N GLN A 725 14.25 3.94 -26.08
CA GLN A 725 12.96 4.61 -26.31
C GLN A 725 12.34 5.14 -25.02
N VAL A 726 12.34 4.36 -23.94
CA VAL A 726 11.82 4.79 -22.63
C VAL A 726 12.65 5.97 -22.10
N ALA A 727 13.98 5.94 -22.23
CA ALA A 727 14.84 7.06 -21.87
C ALA A 727 14.48 8.35 -22.64
N THR A 728 14.08 8.22 -23.91
CA THR A 728 13.61 9.34 -24.72
C THR A 728 12.32 9.94 -24.18
N ILE A 729 11.36 9.11 -23.77
CA ILE A 729 10.11 9.58 -23.12
C ILE A 729 10.44 10.32 -21.82
N LEU A 730 11.26 9.73 -20.94
CA LEU A 730 11.63 10.34 -19.67
C LEU A 730 12.30 11.72 -19.85
N ARG A 731 13.22 11.83 -20.81
CA ARG A 731 13.89 13.11 -21.13
C ARG A 731 12.91 14.17 -21.67
N ARG A 732 11.90 13.77 -22.45
CA ARG A 732 10.85 14.68 -22.95
C ARG A 732 10.00 15.25 -21.81
N HIS A 733 9.80 14.47 -20.74
CA HIS A 733 9.15 14.89 -19.50
C HIS A 733 10.09 15.63 -18.52
N GLY A 734 11.26 16.07 -18.98
CA GLY A 734 12.23 16.83 -18.19
C GLY A 734 12.93 16.01 -17.10
N GLN A 735 12.85 14.68 -17.16
CA GLN A 735 13.54 13.80 -16.22
C GLN A 735 14.96 13.53 -16.70
N HIS A 736 15.94 13.70 -15.83
CA HIS A 736 17.36 13.60 -16.16
C HIS A 736 18.16 12.68 -15.21
N ASP A 737 17.59 12.29 -14.07
CA ASP A 737 18.20 11.32 -13.13
C ASP A 737 17.26 10.11 -12.98
N PHE A 738 17.53 9.04 -13.73
CA PHE A 738 16.67 7.87 -13.77
C PHE A 738 17.44 6.57 -14.09
N LEU A 739 16.89 5.44 -13.68
CA LEU A 739 17.35 4.09 -14.00
C LEU A 739 16.19 3.31 -14.61
N ILE A 740 16.42 2.75 -15.80
CA ILE A 740 15.50 1.88 -16.52
C ILE A 740 16.07 0.46 -16.44
N GLU A 741 15.19 -0.51 -16.23
CA GLU A 741 15.47 -1.93 -16.31
C GLU A 741 14.38 -2.61 -17.13
N ILE A 742 14.72 -3.35 -18.18
CA ILE A 742 13.78 -4.14 -18.98
C ILE A 742 14.42 -5.50 -19.21
N GLY A 743 13.94 -6.56 -18.56
CA GLY A 743 14.44 -7.93 -18.81
C GLY A 743 15.85 -8.25 -18.29
N GLY A 744 16.47 -7.33 -17.56
CA GLY A 744 17.88 -7.39 -17.12
C GLY A 744 18.78 -6.38 -17.82
N GLU A 745 18.36 -5.83 -18.95
CA GLU A 745 19.00 -4.69 -19.60
C GLU A 745 18.80 -3.45 -18.74
N LEU A 746 19.87 -2.65 -18.54
CA LEU A 746 19.85 -1.46 -17.69
C LEU A 746 20.29 -0.23 -18.46
N LEU A 747 19.60 0.88 -18.26
CA LEU A 747 20.01 2.22 -18.71
C LEU A 747 19.92 3.23 -17.58
N ALA A 748 21.03 3.86 -17.25
CA ALA A 748 21.09 4.91 -16.23
C ALA A 748 21.37 6.28 -16.84
N SER A 749 20.59 7.28 -16.44
CA SER A 749 20.85 8.72 -16.57
C SER A 749 21.13 9.27 -15.19
N GLY A 750 22.22 10.00 -15.00
CA GLY A 750 22.77 10.30 -13.68
C GLY A 750 23.47 9.10 -13.05
N ARG A 751 23.71 9.17 -11.74
CA ARG A 751 24.55 8.19 -11.02
C ARG A 751 23.70 7.19 -10.24
N TRP A 752 23.83 5.90 -10.61
CA TRP A 752 23.04 4.80 -10.05
C TRP A 752 23.92 3.60 -9.69
N ASN A 753 23.69 3.01 -8.52
CA ASN A 753 24.38 1.79 -8.11
C ASN A 753 23.51 0.58 -8.44
N VAL A 754 24.07 -0.36 -9.21
CA VAL A 754 23.40 -1.59 -9.62
C VAL A 754 24.24 -2.82 -9.26
N GLY A 755 23.58 -3.95 -9.06
CA GLY A 755 24.24 -5.23 -8.80
C GLY A 755 24.35 -6.05 -10.08
N ILE A 756 25.49 -6.71 -10.29
CA ILE A 756 25.65 -7.77 -11.28
C ILE A 756 25.51 -9.10 -10.54
N GLU A 757 24.55 -9.92 -10.95
CA GLU A 757 24.31 -11.24 -10.36
C GLU A 757 25.49 -12.19 -10.62
N ASP A 758 25.79 -13.05 -9.64
CA ASP A 758 26.73 -14.16 -9.82
C ASP A 758 26.08 -15.26 -10.66
N PRO A 759 26.63 -15.61 -11.85
CA PRO A 759 26.00 -16.59 -12.74
C PRO A 759 25.97 -18.00 -12.15
N PHE A 760 26.84 -18.32 -11.18
CA PHE A 760 26.86 -19.61 -10.48
C PHE A 760 25.91 -19.65 -9.29
N ASN A 761 25.58 -18.48 -8.75
CA ASN A 761 24.64 -18.34 -7.64
C ASN A 761 23.90 -17.00 -7.75
N PRO A 762 22.77 -16.94 -8.48
CA PRO A 762 22.03 -15.70 -8.71
C PRO A 762 21.51 -15.01 -7.42
N ARG A 763 21.60 -15.67 -6.25
CA ARG A 763 21.29 -15.07 -4.94
C ARG A 763 22.44 -14.21 -4.38
N LYS A 764 23.60 -14.21 -5.04
CA LYS A 764 24.78 -13.40 -4.71
C LYS A 764 25.03 -12.41 -5.83
N LEU A 765 25.65 -11.28 -5.45
CA LEU A 765 26.19 -10.34 -6.42
C LEU A 765 27.63 -10.74 -6.73
N LEU A 766 27.94 -10.89 -8.02
CA LEU A 766 29.31 -10.92 -8.52
C LEU A 766 30.01 -9.60 -8.19
N ALA A 767 29.31 -8.49 -8.42
CA ALA A 767 29.81 -7.14 -8.13
C ALA A 767 28.67 -6.14 -7.92
N LYS A 768 29.01 -5.04 -7.24
CA LYS A 768 28.22 -3.79 -7.29
C LYS A 768 28.98 -2.80 -8.16
N VAL A 769 28.29 -2.22 -9.14
CA VAL A 769 28.86 -1.26 -10.08
C VAL A 769 28.05 0.02 -10.05
N THR A 770 28.72 1.15 -10.30
CA THR A 770 28.04 2.44 -10.44
C THR A 770 27.93 2.75 -11.92
N LEU A 771 26.70 2.89 -12.41
CA LEU A 771 26.42 3.42 -13.74
C LEU A 771 26.36 4.95 -13.66
N THR A 772 26.92 5.63 -14.65
CA THR A 772 26.83 7.09 -14.81
C THR A 772 26.61 7.38 -16.28
N ASP A 773 25.38 7.79 -16.64
CA ASP A 773 24.99 8.13 -18.02
C ASP A 773 25.33 7.03 -19.04
N THR A 774 25.07 5.77 -18.69
CA THR A 774 25.45 4.59 -19.49
C THR A 774 24.44 3.46 -19.34
N CYS A 775 24.42 2.58 -20.33
CA CYS A 775 23.73 1.31 -20.26
C CYS A 775 24.66 0.19 -19.78
N LEU A 776 24.08 -0.87 -19.26
CA LEU A 776 24.70 -2.13 -18.90
C LEU A 776 23.75 -3.27 -19.31
N SER A 777 24.15 -4.11 -20.27
CA SER A 777 23.40 -5.32 -20.62
C SER A 777 24.18 -6.57 -20.21
N PRO A 778 23.62 -7.43 -19.34
CA PRO A 778 24.15 -8.73 -19.01
C PRO A 778 23.49 -9.86 -19.84
N SER A 779 24.28 -10.62 -20.60
CA SER A 779 23.83 -11.85 -21.27
C SER A 779 24.48 -13.06 -20.62
N GLY A 780 23.70 -14.06 -20.20
CA GLY A 780 24.21 -15.22 -19.46
C GLY A 780 23.41 -16.49 -19.65
N LEU A 781 24.07 -17.64 -19.49
CA LEU A 781 23.48 -18.97 -19.72
C LEU A 781 22.62 -19.47 -18.55
N TYR A 782 22.69 -18.81 -17.39
CA TYR A 782 22.09 -19.26 -16.14
C TYR A 782 20.59 -18.95 -16.00
N ARG A 783 20.03 -18.01 -16.78
CA ARG A 783 18.62 -17.58 -16.68
C ARG A 783 17.64 -18.46 -17.46
N ALA A 784 18.08 -19.16 -18.51
CA ALA A 784 17.22 -20.04 -19.31
C ALA A 784 17.55 -21.52 -19.01
N LYS A 785 16.89 -22.14 -18.02
CA LYS A 785 17.13 -23.55 -17.65
C LYS A 785 15.97 -24.45 -18.07
N ARG A 786 15.92 -24.83 -19.36
CA ARG A 786 15.31 -26.11 -19.74
C ARG A 786 16.30 -27.21 -19.36
N GLN A 787 15.85 -28.22 -18.63
CA GLN A 787 16.65 -29.38 -18.28
C GLN A 787 16.36 -30.50 -19.27
N GLU A 788 17.38 -31.00 -19.96
CA GLU A 788 17.31 -32.24 -20.74
C GLU A 788 18.42 -33.18 -20.25
N ALA A 789 18.06 -34.40 -19.86
CA ALA A 789 18.99 -35.39 -19.29
C ALA A 789 19.90 -34.87 -18.14
N GLY A 790 19.40 -33.91 -17.33
CA GLY A 790 20.14 -33.34 -16.21
C GLY A 790 21.24 -32.33 -16.57
N LYS A 791 21.34 -31.89 -17.85
CA LYS A 791 22.27 -30.85 -18.29
C LYS A 791 21.52 -29.58 -18.72
N PRO A 792 21.98 -28.37 -18.34
CA PRO A 792 21.39 -27.13 -18.80
C PRO A 792 21.65 -26.93 -20.30
N VAL A 793 20.61 -26.57 -21.05
CA VAL A 793 20.70 -26.27 -22.48
C VAL A 793 20.64 -24.75 -22.68
N SER A 794 21.65 -24.19 -23.34
CA SER A 794 21.71 -22.76 -23.66
C SER A 794 20.63 -22.37 -24.66
N HIS A 795 20.00 -21.20 -24.45
CA HIS A 795 19.08 -20.57 -25.40
C HIS A 795 19.81 -19.83 -26.53
N ILE A 796 21.12 -19.60 -26.40
CA ILE A 796 21.97 -19.04 -27.44
C ILE A 796 22.40 -20.20 -28.36
N LEU A 797 21.97 -20.12 -29.62
CA LEU A 797 22.17 -21.16 -30.61
C LEU A 797 23.28 -20.77 -31.59
N SER A 798 24.11 -21.75 -31.97
CA SER A 798 25.08 -21.60 -33.05
C SER A 798 24.36 -21.70 -34.40
N PRO A 799 24.37 -20.64 -35.23
CA PRO A 799 23.76 -20.68 -36.56
C PRO A 799 24.48 -21.64 -37.52
N LYS A 800 25.73 -22.02 -37.20
CA LYS A 800 26.54 -22.96 -38.00
C LYS A 800 26.16 -24.43 -37.78
N THR A 801 25.73 -24.77 -36.58
CA THR A 801 25.44 -26.16 -36.18
C THR A 801 23.97 -26.41 -35.88
N GLY A 802 23.18 -25.35 -35.68
CA GLY A 802 21.80 -25.43 -35.25
C GLY A 802 21.64 -25.87 -33.80
N ARG A 803 22.73 -25.96 -33.04
CA ARG A 803 22.77 -26.46 -31.66
C ARG A 803 23.14 -25.33 -30.69
N PRO A 804 22.79 -25.46 -29.40
CA PRO A 804 23.28 -24.57 -28.35
C PRO A 804 24.79 -24.36 -28.41
N VAL A 805 25.25 -23.13 -28.21
CA VAL A 805 26.69 -22.81 -28.17
C VAL A 805 27.38 -23.52 -27.00
N ALA A 806 28.66 -23.84 -27.16
CA ALA A 806 29.45 -24.41 -26.07
C ALA A 806 29.56 -23.39 -24.93
N PRO A 807 29.38 -23.81 -23.65
CA PRO A 807 29.43 -22.91 -22.51
C PRO A 807 30.88 -22.55 -22.20
N THR A 808 31.46 -21.63 -22.98
CA THR A 808 32.83 -21.11 -22.75
C THR A 808 32.82 -19.74 -22.08
N VAL A 809 31.71 -19.02 -22.20
CA VAL A 809 31.39 -17.78 -21.46
C VAL A 809 30.08 -18.04 -20.71
N GLU A 810 30.09 -17.83 -19.40
CA GLU A 810 28.92 -18.03 -18.53
C GLU A 810 28.09 -16.74 -18.41
N LEU A 811 28.76 -15.58 -18.37
CA LEU A 811 28.17 -14.25 -18.31
C LEU A 811 29.04 -13.26 -19.08
N CYS A 812 28.40 -12.44 -19.91
CA CYS A 812 28.98 -11.27 -20.56
C CYS A 812 28.20 -10.03 -20.14
N CYS A 813 28.89 -9.02 -19.61
CA CYS A 813 28.32 -7.72 -19.29
C CYS A 813 28.95 -6.65 -20.19
N VAL A 814 28.14 -5.90 -20.93
CA VAL A 814 28.62 -4.85 -21.84
C VAL A 814 28.08 -3.49 -21.39
N TRP A 815 28.98 -2.51 -21.27
CA TRP A 815 28.64 -1.11 -21.03
C TRP A 815 28.69 -0.33 -22.35
N HIS A 816 27.64 0.44 -22.63
CA HIS A 816 27.58 1.30 -23.81
C HIS A 816 26.60 2.47 -23.58
N PRO A 817 26.79 3.66 -24.19
CA PRO A 817 25.80 4.75 -24.14
C PRO A 817 24.43 4.49 -24.79
N SER A 818 24.25 3.35 -25.46
CA SER A 818 23.01 2.96 -26.13
C SER A 818 22.68 1.53 -25.73
N GLY A 819 21.44 1.32 -25.28
CA GLY A 819 20.93 0.03 -24.84
C GLY A 819 20.93 -0.97 -25.98
N LEU A 820 20.48 -0.57 -27.17
CA LEU A 820 20.51 -1.39 -28.39
C LEU A 820 21.90 -2.00 -28.63
N ARG A 821 22.95 -1.18 -28.50
CA ARG A 821 24.33 -1.62 -28.73
C ARG A 821 24.86 -2.49 -27.60
N ALA A 822 24.54 -2.18 -26.34
CA ALA A 822 24.96 -2.99 -25.19
C ALA A 822 24.39 -4.41 -25.30
N ASP A 823 23.08 -4.53 -25.54
CA ASP A 823 22.33 -5.79 -25.65
C ASP A 823 22.86 -6.68 -26.79
N GLY A 824 22.93 -6.11 -28.00
CA GLY A 824 23.44 -6.83 -29.17
C GLY A 824 24.87 -7.34 -28.99
N TRP A 825 25.78 -6.51 -28.47
CA TRP A 825 27.16 -6.93 -28.22
C TRP A 825 27.26 -7.99 -27.11
N ALA A 826 26.44 -7.92 -26.06
CA ALA A 826 26.46 -8.91 -24.99
C ALA A 826 26.15 -10.31 -25.54
N THR A 827 25.11 -10.44 -26.35
CA THR A 827 24.76 -11.72 -27.00
C THR A 827 25.79 -12.14 -28.06
N ALA A 828 26.31 -11.19 -28.84
CA ALA A 828 27.32 -11.48 -29.86
C ALA A 828 28.65 -11.99 -29.28
N LEU A 829 29.08 -11.46 -28.13
CA LEU A 829 30.29 -11.93 -27.44
C LEU A 829 30.07 -13.28 -26.77
N MET A 830 28.86 -13.57 -26.28
CA MET A 830 28.51 -14.90 -25.77
C MET A 830 28.58 -15.98 -26.86
N SER A 831 28.32 -15.64 -28.13
CA SER A 831 28.25 -16.63 -29.22
C SER A 831 29.60 -17.02 -29.83
N VAL A 832 30.62 -16.17 -29.73
CA VAL A 832 31.96 -16.41 -30.32
C VAL A 832 32.89 -17.24 -29.42
N GLY A 833 32.60 -17.28 -28.12
CA GLY A 833 33.37 -18.00 -27.11
C GLY A 833 34.53 -17.20 -26.48
N TRP A 834 35.12 -17.76 -25.41
CA TRP A 834 35.99 -17.05 -24.46
C TRP A 834 37.12 -16.20 -25.08
N ASP A 835 38.03 -16.80 -25.84
CA ASP A 835 39.21 -16.09 -26.34
C ASP A 835 38.86 -15.08 -27.45
N GLU A 836 37.93 -15.45 -28.33
CA GLU A 836 37.48 -14.60 -29.42
C GLU A 836 36.66 -13.42 -28.90
N ALA A 837 35.86 -13.61 -27.84
CA ALA A 837 35.13 -12.54 -27.17
C ALA A 837 36.09 -11.49 -26.59
N LYS A 838 37.20 -11.91 -25.96
CA LYS A 838 38.23 -10.99 -25.45
C LYS A 838 38.85 -10.18 -26.59
N ARG A 839 39.22 -10.87 -27.69
CA ARG A 839 39.82 -10.23 -28.87
C ARG A 839 38.88 -9.19 -29.49
N LEU A 840 37.63 -9.56 -29.74
CA LEU A 840 36.62 -8.65 -30.31
C LEU A 840 36.31 -7.47 -29.39
N ALA A 841 36.23 -7.70 -28.07
CA ALA A 841 36.00 -6.62 -27.12
C ALA A 841 37.13 -5.56 -27.14
N GLU A 842 38.39 -5.97 -27.29
CA GLU A 842 39.50 -5.04 -27.42
C GLU A 842 39.53 -4.35 -28.80
N GLU A 843 39.31 -5.08 -29.89
CA GLU A 843 39.33 -4.53 -31.26
C GLU A 843 38.23 -3.50 -31.50
N GLU A 844 37.02 -3.77 -31.00
CA GLU A 844 35.88 -2.87 -31.11
C GLU A 844 35.87 -1.81 -30.00
N GLY A 845 36.87 -1.85 -29.09
CA GLY A 845 37.03 -0.91 -28.00
C GLY A 845 35.81 -0.88 -27.06
N LEU A 846 35.29 -2.04 -26.68
CA LEU A 846 34.11 -2.20 -25.83
C LEU A 846 34.51 -2.27 -24.35
N ALA A 847 33.67 -1.73 -23.46
CA ALA A 847 33.78 -1.93 -22.02
C ALA A 847 33.01 -3.21 -21.65
N VAL A 848 33.73 -4.29 -21.34
CA VAL A 848 33.16 -5.64 -21.21
C VAL A 848 33.73 -6.37 -20.01
N TRP A 849 32.86 -7.07 -19.27
CA TRP A 849 33.27 -8.11 -18.34
C TRP A 849 32.80 -9.47 -18.88
N LEU A 850 33.69 -10.46 -18.85
CA LEU A 850 33.41 -11.85 -19.19
C LEU A 850 33.66 -12.73 -17.98
N VAL A 851 32.77 -13.68 -17.71
CA VAL A 851 32.93 -14.70 -16.68
C VAL A 851 32.98 -16.07 -17.34
N SER A 852 34.03 -16.85 -17.09
CA SER A 852 34.15 -18.21 -17.60
C SER A 852 33.39 -19.19 -16.72
N PRO A 853 33.04 -20.39 -17.20
CA PRO A 853 32.42 -21.45 -16.38
C PRO A 853 33.25 -21.87 -15.16
N LYS A 854 34.54 -21.53 -15.10
CA LYS A 854 35.44 -21.79 -13.97
C LYS A 854 35.46 -20.65 -12.94
N GLY A 855 34.68 -19.59 -13.15
CA GLY A 855 34.65 -18.40 -12.30
C GLY A 855 35.77 -17.39 -12.57
N GLU A 856 36.57 -17.58 -13.63
CA GLU A 856 37.53 -16.55 -14.06
C GLU A 856 36.78 -15.32 -14.58
N VAL A 857 37.08 -14.14 -14.03
CA VAL A 857 36.52 -12.87 -14.50
C VAL A 857 37.59 -12.12 -15.29
N TRP A 858 37.32 -11.89 -16.57
CA TRP A 858 38.13 -11.04 -17.42
C TRP A 858 37.42 -9.70 -17.64
N LYS A 859 38.20 -8.62 -17.69
CA LYS A 859 37.72 -7.25 -17.89
C LYS A 859 38.51 -6.62 -19.03
N SER A 860 37.83 -6.01 -19.99
CA SER A 860 38.50 -5.31 -21.09
C SER A 860 39.23 -4.06 -20.60
N SER A 861 40.23 -3.61 -21.37
CA SER A 861 41.02 -2.41 -21.08
C SER A 861 40.17 -1.15 -20.85
N ARG A 862 39.03 -1.05 -21.53
CA ARG A 862 38.09 0.08 -21.43
C ARG A 862 37.19 0.03 -20.20
N SER A 863 36.97 -1.15 -19.61
CA SER A 863 36.18 -1.34 -18.39
C SER A 863 36.97 -1.16 -17.09
N ALA A 864 38.30 -1.03 -17.19
CA ALA A 864 39.21 -0.81 -16.06
C ALA A 864 39.48 0.67 -15.76
N LYS A 865 38.91 1.57 -16.57
CA LYS A 865 38.90 3.03 -16.39
C LYS A 865 37.48 3.47 -16.01
#